data_AF-A0A496VVX8-F1
#
_entry.id   AF-A0A496VVX8-F1
#
_cell.length_a   1.000
_cell.length_b   1.000
_cell.length_c   1.000
_cell.angle_alpha   90.00
_cell.angle_beta   90.00
_cell.angle_gamma   90.00
#
_symmetry.space_group_name_H-M   'P 1'
#
loop_
_entity.id
_entity.type
_entity.pdbx_description
1 polymer ?
#
loop_
_entity_poly.entity_id
_entity_poly.type
_entity_poly.pdbx_seq_one_letter_code
_entity_poly.pdbx_strand_id
1 'polypeptide(L)'
;MISREEAQKYLEQHRIKNLNKKRIHQLSELSEESKHLGLLILNQTKVAGSDSWEKTEKREQELKQFIKGVSDDLWDEKYFPVLEALFGELAGYVKQAWKMQTGLMYQASMYRRSFRSPNNPLLTLDKKIDWLMGLPDMLVYDFKITEYARYVAYIDRYYRQYSYLLAAAINSGTDDGNAVLQILLDTVYGRDDIASVSRDGIKALLLSNNTAGYEAVEKLLISAQRQEGLRQTVLECLDETHPNALKRMMKLIINHKLARFSSVVRAIDVWFGFGWDSEREKAIYKVLENGLQFLENPETIPAALDNPDNLIVFTALWASGVQDIEQTFPLVEKVLENQNVDKKVMGLYFLQQTDIQKERQRLAWPWLEYDNLKVASLVLQNLARISEEDYPDVFTKLELLLKRVPQKGMTYESQAFSWLNLSINRDDVFRLMLNVSKHNHPERIIPYLEEMGLSKRENAAQILFDRKQYSPAIRNAVFTLLGDRGEYVRRQAFKAVKKLKKLEEEEILRVEALLGQKAADLRKGCITALLQQNDTKIKHSAERLLFAKKAPQRLAGLDILLQMKKRGMPAVGKLAQEYADKAKISVKEQILLDDILSDEQEERSLDDALGLNNPNELCHSPKPEKQIDLSLDLEKARKELHKLDELFEENKDYEYTVESGYRDSTRLELIGNHFPAIYNVNKGDKAAFTKLPLSEVWKKWWEESELDIFDVTKLSVSFWRYGYSQHDIDDTSSHWIKEVLKKHYVSDDIKKKLKYPRQITTLFDWITTIWFSEKVVDFLLDATETLFASIPEAKTWRANYYLIRWEKTAIKAYDDEQARAYWTDKQKIRLWHLLNWKYLSAKKKTGDYQPPLRLYLDAVTLGEASESDIFDKIMHSNIMRELTRHKRSELLEQYDFQEPIVIQCRDRVLEIELKRGDSNTLATPLAVQIQSVPGIGYLIKILNALGEESLQRAYIHEDTKRSVLSHLLKVSHPEKADSQETFNQAIKAAGIAEQRLLEVAVSAPAWVVFVENYLHWQGLETAVWWFHAHTKEYAYQVEQKWENAINRYTPLSVQNLVDGAVDVDWFKQAYKTLGKKRWNSVYAAAKYTADSGGHRRAQLFADSMRGINT
;
A
#
# COMPACT_ATOMS: atom_id res chain seq x y z
N MET A 1 -17.15 -37.30 18.56
CA MET A 1 -16.37 -36.05 18.40
C MET A 1 -16.49 -35.24 19.69
N ILE A 2 -15.37 -35.00 20.37
CA ILE A 2 -15.30 -34.13 21.56
C ILE A 2 -15.56 -32.67 21.18
N SER A 3 -15.95 -31.85 22.15
CA SER A 3 -16.04 -30.40 21.92
C SER A 3 -14.64 -29.80 21.73
N ARG A 4 -14.52 -28.68 21.02
CA ARG A 4 -13.25 -27.94 20.91
C ARG A 4 -12.85 -27.35 22.28
N GLU A 5 -13.73 -27.36 23.30
CA GLU A 5 -13.42 -27.12 24.73
C GLU A 5 -12.58 -28.17 25.35
N GLU A 6 -13.07 -29.39 25.29
CA GLU A 6 -12.32 -30.53 25.76
C GLU A 6 -10.98 -30.60 25.02
N ALA A 7 -10.98 -30.29 23.71
CA ALA A 7 -9.77 -30.24 22.91
C ALA A 7 -8.79 -29.12 23.31
N GLN A 8 -9.23 -27.86 23.48
CA GLN A 8 -8.30 -26.79 23.90
C GLN A 8 -7.81 -26.97 25.33
N LYS A 9 -8.64 -27.50 26.24
CA LYS A 9 -8.20 -27.82 27.60
C LYS A 9 -7.09 -28.87 27.58
N TYR A 10 -7.24 -29.90 26.75
CA TYR A 10 -6.19 -30.89 26.52
C TYR A 10 -4.93 -30.24 25.93
N LEU A 11 -5.06 -29.40 24.91
CA LEU A 11 -3.94 -28.68 24.29
C LEU A 11 -3.18 -27.79 25.30
N GLU A 12 -3.88 -26.98 26.09
CA GLU A 12 -3.24 -26.08 27.06
C GLU A 12 -2.56 -26.85 28.21
N GLN A 13 -3.11 -27.99 28.64
CA GLN A 13 -2.48 -28.87 29.63
C GLN A 13 -1.13 -29.43 29.14
N HIS A 14 -1.04 -29.73 27.84
CA HIS A 14 0.17 -30.29 27.24
C HIS A 14 1.07 -29.22 26.62
N ARG A 15 0.74 -27.93 26.74
CA ARG A 15 1.58 -26.84 26.21
C ARG A 15 2.84 -26.66 27.05
N ILE A 16 4.00 -26.74 26.40
CA ILE A 16 5.30 -26.66 27.09
C ILE A 16 5.59 -25.20 27.49
N LYS A 17 5.61 -24.93 28.80
CA LYS A 17 5.96 -23.60 29.34
C LYS A 17 7.46 -23.31 29.18
N ASN A 18 7.80 -22.06 28.86
CA ASN A 18 9.19 -21.62 28.65
C ASN A 18 9.97 -22.42 27.59
N LEU A 19 9.28 -23.00 26.60
CA LEU A 19 9.88 -23.90 25.60
C LEU A 19 11.10 -23.29 24.89
N ASN A 20 11.05 -22.02 24.49
CA ASN A 20 12.19 -21.38 23.84
C ASN A 20 13.42 -21.27 24.76
N LYS A 21 13.24 -21.06 26.07
CA LYS A 21 14.38 -21.08 27.02
C LYS A 21 15.01 -22.48 27.10
N LYS A 22 14.17 -23.52 27.15
CA LYS A 22 14.62 -24.93 27.14
C LYS A 22 15.40 -25.23 25.86
N ARG A 23 14.84 -24.88 24.70
CA ARG A 23 15.48 -25.06 23.39
C ARG A 23 16.80 -24.29 23.28
N ILE A 24 16.86 -23.03 23.73
CA ILE A 24 18.11 -22.23 23.73
C ILE A 24 19.17 -22.89 24.63
N HIS A 25 18.77 -23.42 25.79
CA HIS A 25 19.70 -24.13 26.67
C HIS A 25 20.23 -25.41 26.02
N GLN A 26 19.37 -26.24 25.42
CA GLN A 26 19.79 -27.44 24.70
C GLN A 26 20.70 -27.10 23.51
N LEU A 27 20.40 -26.02 22.77
CA LEU A 27 21.27 -25.53 21.70
C LEU A 27 22.64 -25.04 22.20
N SER A 28 22.74 -24.56 23.45
CA SER A 28 24.01 -24.09 24.02
C SER A 28 25.02 -25.20 24.30
N GLU A 29 24.57 -26.46 24.30
CA GLU A 29 25.40 -27.65 24.45
C GLU A 29 25.97 -28.15 23.10
N LEU A 30 25.50 -27.59 21.98
CA LEU A 30 25.96 -27.91 20.63
C LEU A 30 27.15 -27.03 20.21
N SER A 31 27.80 -27.39 19.10
CA SER A 31 28.83 -26.54 18.48
C SER A 31 28.29 -25.14 18.15
N GLU A 32 29.14 -24.11 18.15
CA GLU A 32 28.70 -22.73 17.86
C GLU A 32 27.99 -22.61 16.50
N GLU A 33 28.40 -23.41 15.51
CA GLU A 33 27.77 -23.48 14.19
C GLU A 33 26.34 -24.07 14.27
N SER A 34 26.17 -25.22 14.93
CA SER A 34 24.85 -25.87 15.11
C SER A 34 23.91 -25.04 15.99
N LYS A 35 24.46 -24.40 17.03
CA LYS A 35 23.75 -23.44 17.88
C LYS A 35 23.26 -22.24 17.08
N HIS A 36 24.10 -21.68 16.20
CA HIS A 36 23.71 -20.57 15.34
C HIS A 36 22.54 -20.94 14.40
N LEU A 37 22.60 -22.11 13.76
CA LEU A 37 21.47 -22.64 12.96
C LEU A 37 20.19 -22.76 13.79
N GLY A 38 20.27 -23.31 15.01
CA GLY A 38 19.13 -23.42 15.90
C GLY A 38 18.54 -22.07 16.32
N LEU A 39 19.39 -21.07 16.58
CA LEU A 39 18.95 -19.71 16.90
C LEU A 39 18.31 -18.99 15.70
N LEU A 40 18.79 -19.25 14.48
CA LEU A 40 18.15 -18.77 13.25
C LEU A 40 16.76 -19.39 13.11
N ILE A 41 16.58 -20.68 13.39
CA ILE A 41 15.27 -21.33 13.34
C ILE A 41 14.33 -20.80 14.44
N LEU A 42 14.85 -20.39 15.62
CA LEU A 42 14.05 -19.86 16.73
C LEU A 42 13.73 -18.36 16.68
N ASN A 43 14.20 -17.63 15.67
CA ASN A 43 14.10 -16.17 15.61
C ASN A 43 14.79 -15.49 16.82
N GLN A 44 16.00 -15.93 17.18
CA GLN A 44 16.74 -15.44 18.36
C GLN A 44 18.10 -14.83 17.98
N THR A 45 18.30 -14.45 16.71
CA THR A 45 19.52 -13.79 16.22
C THR A 45 19.34 -12.27 16.19
N LYS A 46 20.44 -11.51 16.39
CA LYS A 46 20.44 -10.05 16.35
C LYS A 46 20.43 -9.55 14.90
N VAL A 47 19.28 -9.57 14.24
CA VAL A 47 19.15 -9.07 12.85
C VAL A 47 18.81 -7.58 12.83
N ALA A 48 19.60 -6.76 12.13
CA ALA A 48 19.39 -5.32 12.00
C ALA A 48 18.23 -5.00 11.03
N GLY A 49 17.29 -4.12 11.40
CA GLY A 49 16.18 -3.66 10.56
C GLY A 49 15.32 -2.63 11.29
N SER A 50 14.70 -1.70 10.57
CA SER A 50 13.89 -0.62 11.16
C SER A 50 12.45 -1.03 11.50
N ASP A 51 11.90 -1.98 10.73
CA ASP A 51 10.55 -2.56 10.88
C ASP A 51 10.59 -4.11 10.87
N SER A 52 9.51 -4.76 11.32
CA SER A 52 9.41 -6.22 11.54
C SER A 52 9.59 -7.08 10.28
N TRP A 53 9.12 -6.57 9.14
CA TRP A 53 9.20 -7.23 7.84
C TRP A 53 10.65 -7.35 7.35
N GLU A 54 11.44 -6.27 7.47
CA GLU A 54 12.85 -6.21 7.04
C GLU A 54 13.73 -7.21 7.82
N LYS A 55 13.41 -7.44 9.09
CA LYS A 55 14.14 -8.42 9.93
C LYS A 55 13.85 -9.86 9.51
N THR A 56 12.59 -10.15 9.18
CA THR A 56 12.16 -11.49 8.74
C THR A 56 12.84 -11.85 7.43
N GLU A 57 12.86 -10.93 6.46
CA GLU A 57 13.52 -11.12 5.17
C GLU A 57 15.03 -11.39 5.33
N LYS A 58 15.72 -10.62 6.19
CA LYS A 58 17.15 -10.83 6.45
C LYS A 58 17.44 -12.17 7.13
N ARG A 59 16.61 -12.58 8.09
CA ARG A 59 16.72 -13.88 8.76
C ARG A 59 16.56 -15.04 7.76
N GLU A 60 15.56 -14.96 6.88
CA GLU A 60 15.33 -15.94 5.83
C GLU A 60 16.55 -16.05 4.89
N GLN A 61 17.12 -14.92 4.49
CA GLN A 61 18.34 -14.87 3.66
C GLN A 61 19.55 -15.51 4.36
N GLU A 62 19.75 -15.23 5.65
CA GLU A 62 20.85 -15.82 6.44
C GLU A 62 20.70 -17.34 6.56
N LEU A 63 19.49 -17.82 6.85
CA LEU A 63 19.19 -19.27 6.90
C LEU A 63 19.38 -19.93 5.52
N LYS A 64 18.95 -19.27 4.45
CA LYS A 64 19.15 -19.74 3.07
C LYS A 64 20.63 -19.82 2.71
N GLN A 65 21.45 -18.86 3.12
CA GLN A 65 22.90 -18.88 2.91
C GLN A 65 23.57 -19.99 3.71
N PHE A 66 23.19 -20.17 4.98
CA PHE A 66 23.68 -21.26 5.81
C PHE A 66 23.43 -22.61 5.15
N ILE A 67 22.17 -22.90 4.77
CA ILE A 67 21.78 -24.19 4.20
C ILE A 67 22.50 -24.46 2.87
N LYS A 68 22.69 -23.45 2.02
CA LYS A 68 23.45 -23.58 0.78
C LYS A 68 24.94 -23.88 0.99
N GLY A 69 25.50 -23.54 2.16
CA GLY A 69 26.88 -23.82 2.53
C GLY A 69 27.10 -25.21 3.13
N VAL A 70 26.03 -25.95 3.40
CA VAL A 70 26.04 -27.32 3.95
C VAL A 70 25.83 -28.34 2.81
N SER A 71 26.23 -29.60 3.02
CA SER A 71 26.06 -30.71 2.08
C SER A 71 24.58 -30.95 1.68
N ASP A 72 24.35 -31.84 0.70
CA ASP A 72 23.03 -32.15 0.15
C ASP A 72 21.98 -32.63 1.18
N ASP A 73 22.41 -33.12 2.36
CA ASP A 73 21.53 -33.48 3.47
C ASP A 73 21.82 -32.59 4.70
N LEU A 74 21.06 -31.49 4.81
CA LEU A 74 21.15 -30.57 5.96
C LEU A 74 21.05 -31.28 7.32
N TRP A 75 20.32 -32.39 7.42
CA TRP A 75 20.06 -33.07 8.69
C TRP A 75 20.86 -34.37 8.84
N ASP A 76 22.10 -34.38 8.34
CA ASP A 76 23.09 -35.42 8.59
C ASP A 76 23.46 -35.55 10.09
N GLU A 77 24.41 -36.42 10.43
CA GLU A 77 24.85 -36.62 11.81
C GLU A 77 25.35 -35.33 12.49
N LYS A 78 25.83 -34.34 11.71
CA LYS A 78 26.38 -33.10 12.25
C LYS A 78 25.30 -32.15 12.76
N TYR A 79 24.20 -31.98 12.01
CA TYR A 79 23.14 -31.01 12.37
C TYR A 79 21.84 -31.65 12.85
N PHE A 80 21.67 -32.98 12.76
CA PHE A 80 20.53 -33.66 13.37
C PHE A 80 20.33 -33.34 14.87
N PRO A 81 21.40 -33.19 15.69
CA PRO A 81 21.25 -32.76 17.09
C PRO A 81 20.55 -31.40 17.27
N VAL A 82 20.55 -30.52 16.26
CA VAL A 82 19.76 -29.28 16.28
C VAL A 82 18.27 -29.59 16.27
N LEU A 83 17.82 -30.53 15.44
CA LEU A 83 16.41 -30.96 15.44
C LEU A 83 16.03 -31.63 16.76
N GLU A 84 16.93 -32.44 17.34
CA GLU A 84 16.68 -33.07 18.64
C GLU A 84 16.54 -32.02 19.76
N ALA A 85 17.41 -31.00 19.77
CA ALA A 85 17.33 -29.89 20.71
C ALA A 85 16.05 -29.04 20.52
N LEU A 86 15.55 -28.91 19.29
CA LEU A 86 14.36 -28.10 19.02
C LEU A 86 13.04 -28.88 19.18
N PHE A 87 13.01 -30.16 18.81
CA PHE A 87 11.76 -30.90 18.60
C PHE A 87 11.71 -32.27 19.29
N GLY A 88 12.79 -32.69 19.98
CA GLY A 88 12.82 -33.94 20.74
C GLY A 88 12.47 -35.16 19.88
N GLU A 89 11.52 -35.99 20.34
CA GLU A 89 11.07 -37.21 19.66
C GLU A 89 10.50 -36.95 18.25
N LEU A 90 10.09 -35.72 17.94
CA LEU A 90 9.57 -35.35 16.61
C LEU A 90 10.68 -35.07 15.59
N ALA A 91 11.95 -34.98 16.00
CA ALA A 91 13.08 -34.64 15.14
C ALA A 91 13.19 -35.57 13.92
N GLY A 92 12.96 -36.87 14.11
CA GLY A 92 12.96 -37.86 13.02
C GLY A 92 11.91 -37.56 11.95
N TYR A 93 10.69 -37.21 12.36
CA TYR A 93 9.61 -36.84 11.45
C TYR A 93 9.87 -35.50 10.76
N VAL A 94 10.48 -34.53 11.46
CA VAL A 94 10.89 -33.24 10.85
C VAL A 94 11.93 -33.47 9.76
N LYS A 95 12.95 -34.31 10.03
CA LYS A 95 13.96 -34.70 9.03
C LYS A 95 13.31 -35.38 7.81
N GLN A 96 12.39 -36.31 8.04
CA GLN A 96 11.68 -37.00 6.95
C GLN A 96 10.79 -36.05 6.15
N ALA A 97 10.05 -35.15 6.81
CA ALA A 97 9.22 -34.14 6.14
C ALA A 97 10.06 -33.16 5.32
N TRP A 98 11.23 -32.75 5.83
CA TRP A 98 12.20 -31.95 5.07
C TRP A 98 12.67 -32.66 3.80
N LYS A 99 12.99 -33.96 3.90
CA LYS A 99 13.41 -34.77 2.74
C LYS A 99 12.27 -34.98 1.74
N MET A 100 11.07 -35.31 2.23
CA MET A 100 9.88 -35.53 1.41
C MET A 100 9.51 -34.31 0.57
N GLN A 101 9.62 -33.10 1.14
CA GLN A 101 9.29 -31.85 0.44
C GLN A 101 10.13 -31.59 -0.81
N THR A 102 11.34 -32.17 -0.92
CA THR A 102 12.17 -32.07 -2.14
C THR A 102 11.46 -32.69 -3.36
N GLY A 103 10.65 -33.72 -3.17
CA GLY A 103 9.86 -34.36 -4.22
C GLY A 103 8.49 -33.71 -4.46
N LEU A 104 8.18 -32.59 -3.81
CA LEU A 104 6.91 -31.88 -3.96
C LEU A 104 7.06 -30.65 -4.86
N MET A 105 5.95 -29.96 -5.10
CA MET A 105 5.96 -28.81 -6.00
C MET A 105 6.72 -27.62 -5.42
N TYR A 106 7.48 -26.92 -6.26
CA TYR A 106 8.32 -25.80 -5.81
C TYR A 106 7.59 -24.44 -5.81
N GLN A 107 6.53 -24.26 -6.62
CA GLN A 107 5.86 -22.96 -6.78
C GLN A 107 4.87 -22.62 -5.67
N ALA A 108 4.86 -21.40 -5.16
CA ALA A 108 3.89 -20.90 -4.17
C ALA A 108 3.14 -19.68 -4.74
N SER A 109 1.80 -19.73 -4.83
CA SER A 109 0.87 -18.57 -5.02
C SER A 109 -0.49 -19.07 -5.55
N MET A 110 -1.41 -18.15 -5.85
CA MET A 110 -2.60 -18.43 -6.67
C MET A 110 -2.30 -18.76 -8.14
N TYR A 111 -1.07 -18.52 -8.62
CA TYR A 111 -0.62 -18.79 -10.00
C TYR A 111 0.30 -20.01 -10.12
N ARG A 112 0.41 -20.82 -9.06
CA ARG A 112 1.24 -22.03 -9.04
C ARG A 112 0.72 -23.09 -10.02
N ARG A 113 1.61 -23.95 -10.49
CA ARG A 113 1.37 -25.15 -11.33
C ARG A 113 1.83 -26.39 -10.60
N SER A 114 1.32 -27.55 -11.00
CA SER A 114 1.64 -28.84 -10.36
C SER A 114 3.06 -29.37 -10.65
N PHE A 115 4.03 -28.50 -10.96
CA PHE A 115 5.40 -28.86 -11.35
C PHE A 115 6.30 -29.22 -10.17
N ARG A 116 7.20 -30.21 -10.37
CA ARG A 116 8.14 -30.72 -9.36
C ARG A 116 9.57 -30.70 -9.92
N SER A 117 10.56 -30.69 -9.03
CA SER A 117 11.99 -30.78 -9.40
C SER A 117 12.70 -31.71 -8.40
N PRO A 118 12.42 -33.02 -8.42
CA PRO A 118 12.93 -33.95 -7.41
C PRO A 118 14.45 -34.01 -7.34
N ASN A 119 15.14 -33.62 -8.43
CA ASN A 119 16.60 -33.64 -8.55
C ASN A 119 17.28 -32.29 -8.27
N ASN A 120 16.51 -31.22 -8.01
CA ASN A 120 17.03 -29.89 -7.69
C ASN A 120 16.36 -29.32 -6.43
N PRO A 121 16.88 -29.70 -5.24
CA PRO A 121 16.30 -29.28 -3.96
C PRO A 121 16.30 -27.76 -3.75
N LEU A 122 17.16 -27.02 -4.46
CA LEU A 122 17.24 -25.55 -4.33
C LEU A 122 15.95 -24.85 -4.76
N LEU A 123 15.17 -25.42 -5.68
CA LEU A 123 13.89 -24.84 -6.10
C LEU A 123 12.82 -24.93 -5.00
N THR A 124 12.87 -25.98 -4.18
CA THR A 124 11.95 -26.14 -3.03
C THR A 124 12.44 -25.45 -1.76
N LEU A 125 13.67 -24.93 -1.76
CA LEU A 125 14.35 -24.46 -0.55
C LEU A 125 13.58 -23.35 0.18
N ASP A 126 13.04 -22.37 -0.56
CA ASP A 126 12.35 -21.22 0.05
C ASP A 126 11.11 -21.67 0.83
N LYS A 127 10.29 -22.55 0.23
CA LYS A 127 9.15 -23.18 0.92
C LYS A 127 9.57 -24.00 2.13
N LYS A 128 10.66 -24.75 2.01
CA LYS A 128 11.17 -25.60 3.09
C LYS A 128 11.67 -24.74 4.25
N ILE A 129 12.31 -23.60 3.96
CA ILE A 129 12.72 -22.59 4.95
C ILE A 129 11.50 -21.97 5.63
N ASP A 130 10.50 -21.54 4.86
CA ASP A 130 9.25 -20.98 5.41
C ASP A 130 8.59 -21.96 6.38
N TRP A 131 8.50 -23.24 5.99
CA TRP A 131 7.97 -24.29 6.85
C TRP A 131 8.84 -24.51 8.10
N LEU A 132 10.16 -24.61 7.94
CA LEU A 132 11.11 -24.79 9.05
C LEU A 132 11.06 -23.63 10.05
N MET A 133 10.95 -22.40 9.58
CA MET A 133 10.82 -21.20 10.42
C MET A 133 9.49 -21.17 11.18
N GLY A 134 8.44 -21.80 10.65
CA GLY A 134 7.14 -21.97 11.31
C GLY A 134 7.11 -23.09 12.36
N LEU A 135 7.99 -24.08 12.28
CA LEU A 135 7.95 -25.27 13.14
C LEU A 135 8.07 -25.01 14.65
N PRO A 136 8.98 -24.14 15.16
CA PRO A 136 9.09 -23.90 16.60
C PRO A 136 7.80 -23.40 17.22
N ASP A 137 7.08 -22.67 16.39
CA ASP A 137 5.82 -22.04 16.65
C ASP A 137 4.70 -23.08 16.60
N MET A 138 4.73 -23.98 15.61
CA MET A 138 3.79 -25.11 15.43
C MET A 138 3.86 -26.17 16.52
N LEU A 139 5.08 -26.54 16.93
CA LEU A 139 5.36 -27.69 17.79
C LEU A 139 5.63 -27.24 19.23
N VAL A 140 4.57 -26.81 19.90
CA VAL A 140 4.61 -26.22 21.25
C VAL A 140 4.02 -27.11 22.34
N TYR A 141 3.49 -28.27 21.96
CA TYR A 141 2.86 -29.23 22.86
C TYR A 141 3.79 -30.42 23.09
N ASP A 142 3.77 -30.96 24.31
CA ASP A 142 4.41 -32.21 24.72
C ASP A 142 3.60 -33.40 24.19
N PHE A 143 3.55 -33.49 22.87
CA PHE A 143 2.72 -34.42 22.13
C PHE A 143 3.57 -35.39 21.33
N LYS A 144 3.08 -36.64 21.28
CA LYS A 144 3.48 -37.58 20.24
C LYS A 144 2.84 -37.21 18.91
N ILE A 145 3.37 -37.76 17.82
CA ILE A 145 2.86 -37.48 16.48
C ILE A 145 1.40 -37.93 16.28
N THR A 146 0.97 -39.00 16.96
CA THR A 146 -0.41 -39.50 16.97
C THR A 146 -1.38 -38.52 17.63
N GLU A 147 -0.94 -37.79 18.64
CA GLU A 147 -1.75 -36.75 19.29
C GLU A 147 -1.89 -35.52 18.40
N TYR A 148 -0.80 -35.10 17.72
CA TYR A 148 -0.91 -34.07 16.69
C TYR A 148 -1.92 -34.47 15.61
N ALA A 149 -1.91 -35.72 15.13
CA ALA A 149 -2.89 -36.21 14.16
C ALA A 149 -4.34 -36.12 14.65
N ARG A 150 -4.57 -36.50 15.91
CA ARG A 150 -5.89 -36.50 16.54
C ARG A 150 -6.43 -35.10 16.82
N TYR A 151 -5.56 -34.14 17.14
CA TYR A 151 -5.94 -32.78 17.52
C TYR A 151 -5.73 -31.72 16.44
N VAL A 152 -5.18 -32.05 15.27
CA VAL A 152 -4.81 -31.07 14.22
C VAL A 152 -5.97 -30.15 13.79
N ALA A 153 -7.20 -30.64 13.82
CA ALA A 153 -8.38 -29.83 13.47
C ALA A 153 -8.69 -28.71 14.48
N TYR A 154 -8.20 -28.86 15.71
CA TYR A 154 -8.43 -27.95 16.83
C TYR A 154 -7.26 -26.99 17.08
N ILE A 155 -6.08 -27.21 16.52
CA ILE A 155 -4.94 -26.31 16.68
C ILE A 155 -5.16 -25.04 15.83
N ASP A 156 -4.79 -23.86 16.35
CA ASP A 156 -5.05 -22.55 15.71
C ASP A 156 -4.52 -22.50 14.26
N ARG A 157 -5.37 -21.98 13.36
CA ARG A 157 -5.25 -22.09 11.89
C ARG A 157 -4.36 -21.01 11.24
N TYR A 158 -3.81 -20.09 12.02
CA TYR A 158 -2.96 -19.03 11.47
C TYR A 158 -1.58 -19.60 11.06
N TYR A 159 -1.44 -19.83 9.75
CA TYR A 159 -0.17 -20.01 9.01
C TYR A 159 0.69 -21.25 9.31
N ARG A 160 0.10 -22.45 9.41
CA ARG A 160 0.87 -23.65 9.83
C ARG A 160 0.50 -24.93 9.08
N GLN A 161 1.47 -25.52 8.38
CA GLN A 161 1.32 -26.67 7.46
C GLN A 161 1.68 -28.00 8.17
N TYR A 162 0.83 -28.44 9.10
CA TYR A 162 1.01 -29.70 9.85
C TYR A 162 0.98 -30.94 8.93
N SER A 163 0.33 -30.80 7.78
CA SER A 163 0.19 -31.86 6.78
C SER A 163 1.50 -32.56 6.41
N TYR A 164 2.63 -31.84 6.33
CA TYR A 164 3.92 -32.44 5.97
C TYR A 164 4.48 -33.35 7.06
N LEU A 165 4.31 -32.96 8.33
CA LEU A 165 4.80 -33.75 9.45
C LEU A 165 3.99 -35.05 9.60
N LEU A 166 2.67 -34.95 9.50
CA LEU A 166 1.76 -36.10 9.55
C LEU A 166 2.00 -37.06 8.39
N ALA A 167 2.16 -36.54 7.17
CA ALA A 167 2.46 -37.38 6.00
C ALA A 167 3.84 -38.06 6.11
N ALA A 168 4.85 -37.36 6.64
CA ALA A 168 6.16 -37.97 6.90
C ALA A 168 6.06 -39.10 7.92
N ALA A 169 5.25 -38.94 8.97
CA ALA A 169 5.00 -39.99 9.94
C ALA A 169 4.31 -41.21 9.31
N ILE A 170 3.29 -41.03 8.47
CA ILE A 170 2.67 -42.15 7.74
C ILE A 170 3.70 -42.86 6.85
N ASN A 171 4.55 -42.09 6.18
CA ASN A 171 5.57 -42.63 5.28
C ASN A 171 6.72 -43.36 6.00
N SER A 172 6.91 -43.14 7.30
CA SER A 172 7.95 -43.82 8.08
C SER A 172 7.66 -45.32 8.24
N GLY A 173 6.38 -45.72 8.16
CA GLY A 173 5.93 -47.08 8.38
C GLY A 173 6.09 -47.58 9.83
N THR A 174 6.45 -46.70 10.77
CA THR A 174 6.55 -47.03 12.20
C THR A 174 5.18 -47.31 12.79
N ASP A 175 5.13 -47.96 13.96
CA ASP A 175 3.87 -48.20 14.67
C ASP A 175 3.09 -46.89 14.93
N ASP A 176 3.79 -45.83 15.34
CA ASP A 176 3.21 -44.49 15.49
C ASP A 176 2.71 -43.92 14.15
N GLY A 177 3.45 -44.12 13.06
CA GLY A 177 3.04 -43.70 11.71
C GLY A 177 1.79 -44.40 11.20
N ASN A 178 1.70 -45.72 11.42
CA ASN A 178 0.51 -46.52 11.11
C ASN A 178 -0.69 -46.10 11.98
N ALA A 179 -0.45 -45.75 13.25
CA ALA A 179 -1.48 -45.20 14.12
C ALA A 179 -1.96 -43.82 13.65
N VAL A 180 -1.07 -42.93 13.18
CA VAL A 180 -1.45 -41.65 12.55
C VAL A 180 -2.36 -41.88 11.34
N LEU A 181 -1.99 -42.81 10.44
CA LEU A 181 -2.82 -43.15 9.28
C LEU A 181 -4.21 -43.61 9.73
N GLN A 182 -4.27 -44.54 10.69
CA GLN A 182 -5.53 -45.09 11.16
C GLN A 182 -6.44 -44.01 11.78
N ILE A 183 -5.88 -43.11 12.60
CA ILE A 183 -6.62 -41.96 13.17
C ILE A 183 -7.23 -41.10 12.06
N LEU A 184 -6.45 -40.76 11.03
CA LEU A 184 -6.95 -39.93 9.92
C LEU A 184 -8.00 -40.66 9.06
N LEU A 185 -7.86 -41.97 8.85
CA LEU A 185 -8.88 -42.79 8.17
C LEU A 185 -10.18 -42.84 8.99
N ASP A 186 -10.07 -43.12 10.29
CA ASP A 186 -11.20 -43.15 11.20
C ASP A 186 -11.88 -41.79 11.29
N THR A 187 -11.12 -40.69 11.20
CA THR A 187 -11.67 -39.33 11.08
C THR A 187 -12.54 -39.18 9.83
N VAL A 188 -12.06 -39.59 8.66
CA VAL A 188 -12.82 -39.50 7.40
C VAL A 188 -14.08 -40.38 7.42
N TYR A 189 -14.03 -41.53 8.08
CA TYR A 189 -15.16 -42.45 8.19
C TYR A 189 -16.07 -42.18 9.42
N GLY A 190 -15.78 -41.16 10.22
CA GLY A 190 -16.56 -40.81 11.42
C GLY A 190 -16.48 -41.84 12.55
N ARG A 191 -15.33 -42.52 12.71
CA ARG A 191 -15.06 -43.59 13.69
C ARG A 191 -14.15 -43.18 14.85
N ASP A 192 -13.49 -42.02 14.78
CA ASP A 192 -12.71 -41.49 15.90
C ASP A 192 -13.57 -40.50 16.69
N ASP A 193 -13.68 -40.73 18.00
CA ASP A 193 -14.53 -39.93 18.88
C ASP A 193 -13.94 -38.56 19.20
N ILE A 194 -12.69 -38.28 18.82
CA ILE A 194 -11.98 -37.03 19.12
C ILE A 194 -11.68 -36.24 17.84
N ALA A 195 -11.08 -36.88 16.85
CA ALA A 195 -10.56 -36.21 15.66
C ALA A 195 -11.68 -35.67 14.74
N SER A 196 -11.38 -34.61 13.99
CA SER A 196 -12.31 -33.98 13.05
C SER A 196 -11.67 -33.70 11.70
N VAL A 197 -12.47 -33.70 10.63
CA VAL A 197 -11.99 -33.48 9.26
C VAL A 197 -11.41 -32.06 9.14
N SER A 198 -10.17 -31.98 8.68
CA SER A 198 -9.43 -30.72 8.52
C SER A 198 -8.64 -30.68 7.23
N ARG A 199 -8.28 -29.47 6.78
CA ARG A 199 -7.42 -29.27 5.60
C ARG A 199 -6.08 -30.00 5.76
N ASP A 200 -5.44 -29.89 6.93
CA ASP A 200 -4.15 -30.55 7.20
C ASP A 200 -4.26 -32.07 7.23
N GLY A 201 -5.34 -32.63 7.79
CA GLY A 201 -5.59 -34.07 7.78
C GLY A 201 -5.82 -34.61 6.35
N ILE A 202 -6.68 -33.94 5.57
CA ILE A 202 -6.92 -34.28 4.16
C ILE A 202 -5.61 -34.20 3.36
N LYS A 203 -4.89 -33.09 3.50
CA LYS A 203 -3.62 -32.87 2.79
C LYS A 203 -2.56 -33.89 3.23
N ALA A 204 -2.51 -34.29 4.50
CA ALA A 204 -1.59 -35.34 4.98
C ALA A 204 -1.86 -36.69 4.31
N LEU A 205 -3.13 -37.12 4.21
CA LEU A 205 -3.51 -38.35 3.51
C LEU A 205 -3.08 -38.32 2.04
N LEU A 206 -3.30 -37.20 1.36
CA LEU A 206 -2.93 -37.02 -0.05
C LEU A 206 -1.40 -36.86 -0.28
N LEU A 207 -0.66 -36.36 0.71
CA LEU A 207 0.81 -36.25 0.67
C LEU A 207 1.49 -37.58 0.98
N SER A 208 0.88 -38.42 1.82
CA SER A 208 1.43 -39.72 2.19
C SER A 208 1.43 -40.68 0.99
N ASN A 209 2.46 -41.50 0.86
CA ASN A 209 2.53 -42.55 -0.16
C ASN A 209 1.70 -43.78 0.27
N ASN A 210 0.40 -43.58 0.53
CA ASN A 210 -0.50 -44.61 1.03
C ASN A 210 -1.84 -44.61 0.27
N THR A 211 -2.17 -45.74 -0.36
CA THR A 211 -3.37 -45.86 -1.19
C THR A 211 -4.67 -45.81 -0.40
N ALA A 212 -4.69 -46.30 0.85
CA ALA A 212 -5.89 -46.24 1.69
C ALA A 212 -6.26 -44.79 2.03
N GLY A 213 -5.26 -43.93 2.24
CA GLY A 213 -5.46 -42.49 2.42
C GLY A 213 -6.09 -41.83 1.19
N TYR A 214 -5.61 -42.18 -0.01
CA TYR A 214 -6.19 -41.68 -1.27
C TYR A 214 -7.66 -42.11 -1.42
N GLU A 215 -7.96 -43.40 -1.19
CA GLU A 215 -9.32 -43.94 -1.28
C GLU A 215 -10.29 -43.30 -0.29
N ALA A 216 -9.83 -42.98 0.92
CA ALA A 216 -10.63 -42.26 1.90
C ALA A 216 -11.02 -40.86 1.39
N VAL A 217 -10.06 -40.11 0.83
CA VAL A 217 -10.33 -38.77 0.28
C VAL A 217 -11.18 -38.83 -1.00
N GLU A 218 -11.02 -39.86 -1.85
CA GLU A 218 -11.89 -40.10 -3.00
C GLU A 218 -13.36 -40.24 -2.57
N LYS A 219 -13.62 -41.09 -1.56
CA LYS A 219 -14.97 -41.28 -1.01
C LYS A 219 -15.49 -39.98 -0.37
N LEU A 220 -14.63 -39.22 0.30
CA LEU A 220 -14.97 -37.93 0.88
C LEU A 220 -15.39 -36.91 -0.22
N LEU A 221 -14.66 -36.86 -1.34
CA LEU A 221 -14.99 -35.97 -2.45
C LEU A 221 -16.32 -36.33 -3.14
N ILE A 222 -16.60 -37.63 -3.33
CA ILE A 222 -17.87 -38.09 -3.91
C ILE A 222 -19.05 -37.80 -2.96
N SER A 223 -18.86 -38.02 -1.66
CA SER A 223 -19.90 -37.80 -0.64
C SER A 223 -20.17 -36.32 -0.35
N ALA A 224 -19.24 -35.42 -0.68
CA ALA A 224 -19.39 -33.98 -0.48
C ALA A 224 -20.63 -33.38 -1.19
N GLN A 225 -21.21 -34.00 -2.23
CA GLN A 225 -22.50 -33.65 -2.87
C GLN A 225 -22.85 -32.15 -2.95
N ARG A 226 -23.53 -31.54 -1.95
CA ARG A 226 -23.87 -30.10 -1.91
C ARG A 226 -22.95 -29.22 -1.02
N GLN A 227 -22.03 -29.83 -0.27
CA GLN A 227 -21.06 -29.15 0.59
C GLN A 227 -19.89 -28.55 -0.21
N GLU A 228 -20.07 -27.33 -0.72
CA GLU A 228 -19.06 -26.63 -1.53
C GLU A 228 -17.73 -26.41 -0.78
N GLY A 229 -17.79 -26.05 0.52
CA GLY A 229 -16.59 -25.83 1.33
C GLY A 229 -15.69 -27.07 1.44
N LEU A 230 -16.29 -28.26 1.53
CA LEU A 230 -15.54 -29.52 1.58
C LEU A 230 -14.90 -29.86 0.23
N ARG A 231 -15.64 -29.70 -0.89
CA ARG A 231 -15.09 -29.88 -2.24
C ARG A 231 -13.89 -28.97 -2.48
N GLN A 232 -14.05 -27.69 -2.16
CA GLN A 232 -13.00 -26.70 -2.32
C GLN A 232 -11.76 -27.07 -1.49
N THR A 233 -11.95 -27.46 -0.22
CA THR A 233 -10.85 -27.89 0.66
C THR A 233 -10.04 -29.04 0.08
N VAL A 234 -10.71 -30.04 -0.50
CA VAL A 234 -10.03 -31.18 -1.14
C VAL A 234 -9.30 -30.74 -2.42
N LEU A 235 -10.00 -30.05 -3.33
CA LEU A 235 -9.48 -29.72 -4.66
C LEU A 235 -8.30 -28.74 -4.63
N GLU A 236 -8.32 -27.77 -3.71
CA GLU A 236 -7.25 -26.77 -3.54
C GLU A 236 -5.96 -27.34 -2.96
N CYS A 237 -5.95 -28.59 -2.47
CA CYS A 237 -4.75 -29.25 -1.98
C CYS A 237 -4.08 -30.13 -3.05
N LEU A 238 -4.78 -30.55 -4.11
CA LEU A 238 -4.35 -31.66 -4.97
C LEU A 238 -3.04 -31.41 -5.72
N ASP A 239 -2.83 -30.20 -6.23
CA ASP A 239 -1.60 -29.85 -6.94
C ASP A 239 -0.35 -29.91 -6.05
N GLU A 240 -0.54 -29.73 -4.74
CA GLU A 240 0.51 -29.76 -3.72
C GLU A 240 0.83 -31.17 -3.21
N THR A 241 0.13 -32.21 -3.70
CA THR A 241 0.16 -33.56 -3.11
C THR A 241 1.00 -34.56 -3.90
N HIS A 242 1.00 -35.83 -3.46
CA HIS A 242 1.77 -36.88 -4.12
C HIS A 242 1.28 -37.10 -5.57
N PRO A 243 2.17 -37.30 -6.57
CA PRO A 243 1.77 -37.45 -7.98
C PRO A 243 0.71 -38.54 -8.22
N ASN A 244 0.80 -39.66 -7.49
CA ASN A 244 -0.19 -40.73 -7.58
C ASN A 244 -1.58 -40.31 -7.05
N ALA A 245 -1.64 -39.44 -6.02
CA ALA A 245 -2.91 -38.90 -5.52
C ALA A 245 -3.57 -38.00 -6.57
N LEU A 246 -2.79 -37.12 -7.22
CA LEU A 246 -3.25 -36.27 -8.31
C LEU A 246 -3.81 -37.10 -9.47
N LYS A 247 -3.06 -38.11 -9.95
CA LYS A 247 -3.51 -39.01 -11.04
C LYS A 247 -4.85 -39.69 -10.71
N ARG A 248 -4.97 -40.24 -9.50
CA ARG A 248 -6.19 -40.91 -9.06
C ARG A 248 -7.37 -39.95 -8.97
N MET A 249 -7.16 -38.74 -8.45
CA MET A 249 -8.21 -37.74 -8.34
C MET A 249 -8.63 -37.19 -9.71
N MET A 250 -7.70 -37.03 -10.66
CA MET A 250 -8.04 -36.72 -12.06
C MET A 250 -8.94 -37.80 -12.67
N LYS A 251 -8.60 -39.07 -12.48
CA LYS A 251 -9.44 -40.20 -12.92
C LYS A 251 -10.84 -40.17 -12.29
N LEU A 252 -10.93 -39.82 -11.01
CA LEU A 252 -12.20 -39.67 -10.30
C LEU A 252 -13.05 -38.52 -10.89
N ILE A 253 -12.44 -37.36 -11.14
CA ILE A 253 -13.10 -36.18 -11.74
C ILE A 253 -13.67 -36.50 -13.13
N ILE A 254 -12.91 -37.25 -13.94
CA ILE A 254 -13.34 -37.74 -15.26
C ILE A 254 -14.52 -38.69 -15.11
N ASN A 255 -14.37 -39.76 -14.31
CA ASN A 255 -15.37 -40.82 -14.17
C ASN A 255 -16.71 -40.32 -13.61
N HIS A 256 -16.69 -39.39 -12.65
CA HIS A 256 -17.90 -38.86 -11.99
C HIS A 256 -18.43 -37.56 -12.61
N LYS A 257 -17.81 -37.11 -13.71
CA LYS A 257 -18.14 -35.87 -14.41
C LYS A 257 -18.23 -34.64 -13.50
N LEU A 258 -17.18 -34.42 -12.69
CA LEU A 258 -17.19 -33.37 -11.65
C LEU A 258 -16.90 -31.96 -12.19
N ALA A 259 -16.50 -31.78 -13.45
CA ALA A 259 -16.20 -30.47 -14.04
C ALA A 259 -17.40 -29.52 -14.15
N ARG A 260 -18.62 -30.03 -13.87
CA ARG A 260 -19.85 -29.23 -13.71
C ARG A 260 -19.84 -28.27 -12.50
N PHE A 261 -18.91 -28.45 -11.56
CA PHE A 261 -18.77 -27.60 -10.38
C PHE A 261 -17.68 -26.53 -10.61
N SER A 262 -17.99 -25.27 -10.30
CA SER A 262 -17.06 -24.14 -10.51
C SER A 262 -15.76 -24.25 -9.69
N SER A 263 -15.78 -24.89 -8.52
CA SER A 263 -14.57 -25.19 -7.74
C SER A 263 -13.62 -26.14 -8.47
N VAL A 264 -14.14 -27.07 -9.26
CA VAL A 264 -13.33 -28.01 -10.05
C VAL A 264 -12.65 -27.30 -11.21
N VAL A 265 -13.37 -26.43 -11.94
CA VAL A 265 -12.80 -25.65 -13.05
C VAL A 265 -11.67 -24.74 -12.56
N ARG A 266 -11.88 -24.01 -11.45
CA ARG A 266 -10.84 -23.16 -10.85
C ARG A 266 -9.61 -23.97 -10.42
N ALA A 267 -9.81 -25.14 -9.80
CA ALA A 267 -8.68 -25.97 -9.40
C ALA A 267 -7.86 -26.43 -10.61
N ILE A 268 -8.53 -26.90 -11.67
CA ILE A 268 -7.86 -27.33 -12.92
C ILE A 268 -7.08 -26.17 -13.55
N ASP A 269 -7.64 -24.97 -13.62
CA ASP A 269 -6.94 -23.84 -14.21
C ASP A 269 -5.66 -23.46 -13.43
N VAL A 270 -5.68 -23.61 -12.10
CA VAL A 270 -4.46 -23.49 -11.28
C VAL A 270 -3.43 -24.54 -11.70
N TRP A 271 -3.82 -25.81 -11.84
CA TRP A 271 -2.89 -26.91 -12.15
C TRP A 271 -2.12 -26.70 -13.45
N PHE A 272 -2.82 -26.30 -14.52
CA PHE A 272 -2.29 -26.20 -15.88
C PHE A 272 -1.83 -24.80 -16.26
N GLY A 273 -2.52 -23.76 -15.82
CA GLY A 273 -2.18 -22.38 -16.08
C GLY A 273 -2.67 -21.78 -17.38
N PHE A 274 -3.89 -22.11 -17.80
CA PHE A 274 -4.44 -21.58 -19.05
C PHE A 274 -5.08 -20.20 -18.90
N GLY A 275 -5.54 -19.82 -17.70
CA GLY A 275 -6.27 -18.57 -17.47
C GLY A 275 -7.74 -18.67 -17.86
N TRP A 276 -8.38 -19.79 -17.53
CA TRP A 276 -9.79 -20.04 -17.78
C TRP A 276 -10.69 -19.55 -16.62
N ASP A 277 -11.48 -18.50 -16.86
CA ASP A 277 -12.53 -18.07 -15.91
C ASP A 277 -13.79 -18.96 -15.99
N SER A 278 -14.16 -19.36 -17.21
CA SER A 278 -15.23 -20.31 -17.51
C SER A 278 -15.00 -20.89 -18.90
N GLU A 279 -14.62 -22.17 -18.99
CA GLU A 279 -14.36 -22.85 -20.26
C GLU A 279 -15.38 -23.98 -20.48
N ARG A 280 -15.59 -24.38 -21.74
CA ARG A 280 -16.50 -25.47 -22.11
C ARG A 280 -15.99 -26.78 -21.53
N GLU A 281 -16.89 -27.55 -20.91
CA GLU A 281 -16.58 -28.87 -20.32
C GLU A 281 -15.79 -29.78 -21.26
N LYS A 282 -16.07 -29.75 -22.58
CA LYS A 282 -15.35 -30.54 -23.58
C LYS A 282 -13.84 -30.25 -23.61
N ALA A 283 -13.43 -29.00 -23.50
CA ALA A 283 -12.01 -28.64 -23.49
C ALA A 283 -11.34 -29.05 -22.17
N ILE A 284 -12.05 -28.91 -21.05
CA ILE A 284 -11.60 -29.35 -19.72
C ILE A 284 -11.35 -30.86 -19.72
N TYR A 285 -12.32 -31.67 -20.16
CA TYR A 285 -12.16 -33.12 -20.22
C TYR A 285 -11.05 -33.54 -21.18
N LYS A 286 -10.93 -32.88 -22.34
CA LYS A 286 -9.83 -33.15 -23.28
C LYS A 286 -8.46 -32.99 -22.62
N VAL A 287 -8.24 -31.91 -21.86
CA VAL A 287 -6.98 -31.70 -21.13
C VAL A 287 -6.80 -32.75 -20.04
N LEU A 288 -7.83 -33.03 -19.23
CA LEU A 288 -7.74 -34.02 -18.16
C LEU A 288 -7.41 -35.42 -18.68
N GLU A 289 -8.05 -35.85 -19.77
CA GLU A 289 -7.86 -37.15 -20.41
C GLU A 289 -6.44 -37.27 -21.00
N ASN A 290 -5.98 -36.27 -21.75
CA ASN A 290 -4.61 -36.26 -22.30
C ASN A 290 -3.57 -36.17 -21.19
N GLY A 291 -3.78 -35.31 -20.18
CA GLY A 291 -2.90 -35.18 -19.03
C GLY A 291 -2.77 -36.50 -18.27
N LEU A 292 -3.88 -37.19 -18.02
CA LEU A 292 -3.86 -38.52 -17.39
C LEU A 292 -3.14 -39.55 -18.27
N GLN A 293 -3.39 -39.57 -19.57
CA GLN A 293 -2.75 -40.49 -20.51
C GLN A 293 -1.22 -40.31 -20.53
N PHE A 294 -0.71 -39.08 -20.57
CA PHE A 294 0.72 -38.79 -20.52
C PHE A 294 1.35 -39.09 -19.15
N LEU A 295 0.60 -38.88 -18.06
CA LEU A 295 1.07 -39.20 -16.71
C LEU A 295 1.15 -40.72 -16.45
N GLU A 296 0.31 -41.51 -17.11
CA GLU A 296 0.33 -42.98 -17.06
C GLU A 296 1.34 -43.59 -18.05
N ASN A 297 1.61 -42.92 -19.18
CA ASN A 297 2.43 -43.41 -20.30
C ASN A 297 3.45 -42.34 -20.75
N PRO A 298 4.44 -41.97 -19.91
CA PRO A 298 5.36 -40.87 -20.18
C PRO A 298 6.21 -41.06 -21.43
N GLU A 299 6.45 -42.30 -21.87
CA GLU A 299 7.15 -42.62 -23.12
C GLU A 299 6.45 -42.12 -24.39
N THR A 300 5.16 -41.76 -24.29
CA THR A 300 4.38 -41.18 -25.41
C THR A 300 4.58 -39.66 -25.56
N ILE A 301 5.13 -38.99 -24.55
CA ILE A 301 5.33 -37.52 -24.54
C ILE A 301 6.20 -37.04 -25.72
N PRO A 302 7.36 -37.66 -26.05
CA PRO A 302 8.20 -37.18 -27.16
C PRO A 302 7.50 -37.20 -28.52
N ALA A 303 6.60 -38.16 -28.76
CA ALA A 303 5.81 -38.25 -29.99
C ALA A 303 4.68 -37.21 -30.02
N ALA A 304 4.13 -36.85 -28.86
CA ALA A 304 3.09 -35.83 -28.75
C ALA A 304 3.56 -34.43 -29.14
N LEU A 305 4.87 -34.14 -29.10
CA LEU A 305 5.43 -32.84 -29.46
C LEU A 305 5.15 -32.44 -30.92
N ASP A 306 4.99 -33.42 -31.81
CA ASP A 306 4.70 -33.21 -33.23
C ASP A 306 3.18 -33.11 -33.51
N ASN A 307 2.33 -33.19 -32.48
CA ASN A 307 0.88 -33.06 -32.62
C ASN A 307 0.50 -31.65 -33.14
N PRO A 308 -0.42 -31.51 -34.12
CA PRO A 308 -0.83 -30.20 -34.62
C PRO A 308 -1.53 -29.33 -33.57
N ASP A 309 -2.15 -29.94 -32.56
CA ASP A 309 -2.87 -29.23 -31.49
C ASP A 309 -1.92 -28.79 -30.36
N ASN A 310 -1.74 -27.48 -30.23
CA ASN A 310 -0.88 -26.88 -29.21
C ASN A 310 -1.35 -27.16 -27.78
N LEU A 311 -2.65 -27.39 -27.56
CA LEU A 311 -3.18 -27.75 -26.24
C LEU A 311 -2.70 -29.15 -25.83
N ILE A 312 -2.61 -30.09 -26.77
CA ILE A 312 -2.08 -31.45 -26.50
C ILE A 312 -0.58 -31.38 -26.22
N VAL A 313 0.17 -30.63 -27.02
CA VAL A 313 1.63 -30.45 -26.80
C VAL A 313 1.91 -29.81 -25.45
N PHE A 314 1.20 -28.74 -25.09
CA PHE A 314 1.35 -28.11 -23.79
C PHE A 314 0.98 -29.05 -22.65
N THR A 315 -0.09 -29.85 -22.81
CA THR A 315 -0.50 -30.85 -21.82
C THR A 315 0.57 -31.95 -21.65
N ALA A 316 1.25 -32.34 -22.72
CA ALA A 316 2.37 -33.29 -22.67
C ALA A 316 3.59 -32.71 -21.93
N LEU A 317 3.94 -31.45 -22.20
CA LEU A 317 4.99 -30.73 -21.45
C LEU A 317 4.60 -30.56 -19.97
N TRP A 318 3.34 -30.26 -19.69
CA TRP A 318 2.84 -30.17 -18.32
C TRP A 318 2.97 -31.50 -17.58
N ALA A 319 2.56 -32.62 -18.22
CA ALA A 319 2.68 -33.95 -17.63
C ALA A 319 4.14 -34.34 -17.35
N SER A 320 5.06 -33.98 -18.23
CA SER A 320 6.50 -34.08 -18.00
C SER A 320 6.91 -33.27 -16.76
N GLY A 321 6.49 -32.00 -16.67
CA GLY A 321 6.84 -31.11 -15.56
C GLY A 321 6.23 -31.50 -14.21
N VAL A 322 5.08 -32.20 -14.21
CA VAL A 322 4.47 -32.79 -13.02
C VAL A 322 5.37 -33.87 -12.42
N GLN A 323 6.09 -34.62 -13.25
CA GLN A 323 7.05 -35.63 -12.80
C GLN A 323 8.39 -34.98 -12.43
N ASP A 324 9.00 -34.28 -13.40
CA ASP A 324 10.29 -33.61 -13.25
C ASP A 324 10.41 -32.48 -14.29
N ILE A 325 10.39 -31.24 -13.82
CA ILE A 325 10.48 -30.06 -14.67
C ILE A 325 11.82 -29.98 -15.42
N GLU A 326 12.89 -30.57 -14.88
CA GLU A 326 14.21 -30.54 -15.53
C GLU A 326 14.24 -31.37 -16.81
N GLN A 327 13.57 -32.53 -16.81
CA GLN A 327 13.41 -33.39 -17.98
C GLN A 327 12.54 -32.76 -19.07
N THR A 328 11.78 -31.72 -18.71
CA THR A 328 10.91 -31.01 -19.63
C THR A 328 11.68 -30.01 -20.49
N PHE A 329 12.80 -29.47 -20.03
CA PHE A 329 13.56 -28.44 -20.76
C PHE A 329 14.11 -28.90 -22.12
N PRO A 330 14.67 -30.13 -22.27
CA PRO A 330 15.04 -30.66 -23.59
C PRO A 330 13.83 -30.81 -24.54
N LEU A 331 12.66 -31.14 -24.00
CA LEU A 331 11.42 -31.24 -24.80
C LEU A 331 10.96 -29.86 -25.27
N VAL A 332 11.05 -28.84 -24.40
CA VAL A 332 10.78 -27.45 -24.76
C VAL A 332 11.78 -26.97 -25.82
N GLU A 333 13.06 -27.31 -25.71
CA GLU A 333 14.09 -26.98 -26.71
C GLU A 333 13.72 -27.55 -28.09
N LYS A 334 13.33 -28.83 -28.17
CA LYS A 334 12.83 -29.43 -29.42
C LYS A 334 11.59 -28.71 -29.98
N VAL A 335 10.66 -28.29 -29.12
CA VAL A 335 9.49 -27.48 -29.53
C VAL A 335 9.94 -26.12 -30.07
N LEU A 336 10.93 -25.48 -29.44
CA LEU A 336 11.48 -24.20 -29.87
C LEU A 336 12.25 -24.31 -31.18
N GLU A 337 12.86 -25.45 -31.51
CA GLU A 337 13.55 -25.69 -32.79
C GLU A 337 12.57 -25.81 -33.98
N ASN A 338 11.30 -26.13 -33.73
CA ASN A 338 10.29 -26.29 -34.77
C ASN A 338 10.09 -25.00 -35.59
N GLN A 339 10.05 -25.09 -36.92
CA GLN A 339 9.90 -23.93 -37.81
C GLN A 339 8.55 -23.19 -37.66
N ASN A 340 7.53 -23.83 -37.08
CA ASN A 340 6.24 -23.22 -36.82
C ASN A 340 6.32 -22.17 -35.69
N VAL A 341 5.95 -20.93 -35.99
CA VAL A 341 5.99 -19.81 -35.04
C VAL A 341 5.08 -20.03 -33.83
N ASP A 342 3.90 -20.62 -34.00
CA ASP A 342 2.97 -20.87 -32.90
C ASP A 342 3.48 -21.95 -31.94
N LYS A 343 4.26 -22.92 -32.43
CA LYS A 343 4.99 -23.87 -31.57
C LYS A 343 6.03 -23.15 -30.72
N LYS A 344 6.80 -22.23 -31.30
CA LYS A 344 7.76 -21.42 -30.55
C LYS A 344 7.06 -20.54 -29.49
N VAL A 345 5.95 -19.90 -29.87
CA VAL A 345 5.13 -19.07 -28.97
C VAL A 345 4.61 -19.91 -27.80
N MET A 346 4.04 -21.09 -28.06
CA MET A 346 3.58 -22.01 -27.02
C MET A 346 4.72 -22.45 -26.10
N GLY A 347 5.88 -22.82 -26.64
CA GLY A 347 7.06 -23.20 -25.85
C GLY A 347 7.56 -22.08 -24.94
N LEU A 348 7.68 -20.86 -25.47
CA LEU A 348 8.07 -19.68 -24.69
C LEU A 348 7.02 -19.30 -23.62
N TYR A 349 5.73 -19.51 -23.90
CA TYR A 349 4.66 -19.34 -22.92
C TYR A 349 4.72 -20.40 -21.82
N PHE A 350 4.95 -21.67 -22.17
CA PHE A 350 5.18 -22.75 -21.20
C PHE A 350 6.34 -22.43 -20.27
N LEU A 351 7.45 -21.89 -20.79
CA LEU A 351 8.59 -21.45 -19.97
C LEU A 351 8.18 -20.42 -18.89
N GLN A 352 7.25 -19.51 -19.17
CA GLN A 352 6.78 -18.56 -18.17
C GLN A 352 6.04 -19.25 -17.02
N GLN A 353 5.35 -20.36 -17.30
CA GLN A 353 4.62 -21.13 -16.30
C GLN A 353 5.55 -21.89 -15.34
N THR A 354 6.83 -22.08 -15.69
CA THR A 354 7.78 -22.82 -14.84
C THR A 354 8.32 -21.99 -13.69
N ASP A 355 8.32 -20.67 -13.76
CA ASP A 355 8.93 -19.80 -12.73
C ASP A 355 10.42 -20.12 -12.42
N ILE A 356 11.11 -20.82 -13.33
CA ILE A 356 12.55 -21.13 -13.19
C ILE A 356 13.34 -20.16 -14.07
N GLN A 357 13.75 -19.05 -13.47
CA GLN A 357 14.35 -17.92 -14.19
C GLN A 357 15.57 -18.32 -15.04
N LYS A 358 16.48 -19.15 -14.51
CA LYS A 358 17.70 -19.57 -15.21
C LYS A 358 17.39 -20.29 -16.53
N GLU A 359 16.46 -21.25 -16.50
CA GLU A 359 16.09 -22.04 -17.67
C GLU A 359 15.23 -21.25 -18.66
N ARG A 360 14.34 -20.38 -18.15
CA ARG A 360 13.62 -19.41 -18.98
C ARG A 360 14.59 -18.57 -19.82
N GLN A 361 15.67 -18.09 -19.20
CA GLN A 361 16.68 -17.29 -19.88
C GLN A 361 17.52 -18.11 -20.84
N ARG A 362 18.05 -19.25 -20.40
CA ARG A 362 18.89 -20.14 -21.21
C ARG A 362 18.19 -20.53 -22.51
N LEU A 363 16.91 -20.94 -22.43
CA LEU A 363 16.15 -21.41 -23.57
C LEU A 363 15.58 -20.27 -24.43
N ALA A 364 15.30 -19.10 -23.87
CA ALA A 364 14.82 -17.95 -24.64
C ALA A 364 15.96 -17.18 -25.34
N TRP A 365 17.16 -17.17 -24.77
CA TRP A 365 18.32 -16.39 -25.23
C TRP A 365 18.67 -16.61 -26.72
N PRO A 366 18.75 -17.85 -27.26
CA PRO A 366 19.06 -18.08 -28.67
C PRO A 366 18.07 -17.42 -29.63
N TRP A 367 16.84 -17.16 -29.18
CA TRP A 367 15.75 -16.64 -30.00
C TRP A 367 15.63 -15.12 -29.98
N LEU A 368 16.50 -14.40 -29.27
CA LEU A 368 16.48 -12.93 -29.22
C LEU A 368 16.67 -12.28 -30.60
N GLU A 369 17.49 -12.90 -31.45
CA GLU A 369 17.79 -12.43 -32.79
C GLU A 369 16.87 -13.04 -33.87
N TYR A 370 15.99 -13.98 -33.49
CA TYR A 370 15.06 -14.59 -34.43
C TYR A 370 14.16 -13.53 -35.10
N ASP A 371 13.97 -13.63 -36.41
CA ASP A 371 13.26 -12.62 -37.21
C ASP A 371 11.74 -12.77 -37.12
N ASN A 372 11.19 -12.67 -35.92
CA ASN A 372 9.75 -12.67 -35.67
C ASN A 372 9.40 -11.92 -34.38
N LEU A 373 8.61 -10.86 -34.52
CA LEU A 373 8.24 -9.99 -33.39
C LEU A 373 7.28 -10.66 -32.39
N LYS A 374 6.49 -11.66 -32.77
CA LYS A 374 5.67 -12.44 -31.82
C LYS A 374 6.58 -13.22 -30.87
N VAL A 375 7.60 -13.88 -31.42
CA VAL A 375 8.62 -14.61 -30.64
C VAL A 375 9.41 -13.65 -29.76
N ALA A 376 9.88 -12.54 -30.32
CA ALA A 376 10.62 -11.52 -29.58
C ALA A 376 9.83 -10.99 -28.36
N SER A 377 8.50 -10.83 -28.46
CA SER A 377 7.67 -10.37 -27.35
C SER A 377 7.75 -11.28 -26.12
N LEU A 378 7.72 -12.60 -26.33
CA LEU A 378 7.82 -13.59 -25.24
C LEU A 378 9.27 -13.83 -24.80
N VAL A 379 10.23 -13.72 -25.72
CA VAL A 379 11.67 -13.75 -25.36
C VAL A 379 11.98 -12.63 -24.38
N LEU A 380 11.57 -11.38 -24.66
CA LEU A 380 11.78 -10.25 -23.77
C LEU A 380 11.17 -10.47 -22.37
N GLN A 381 10.00 -11.11 -22.29
CA GLN A 381 9.36 -11.45 -21.02
C GLN A 381 10.10 -12.55 -20.25
N ASN A 382 10.67 -13.53 -20.95
CA ASN A 382 11.51 -14.57 -20.35
C ASN A 382 12.90 -14.05 -19.93
N LEU A 383 13.40 -12.99 -20.57
CA LEU A 383 14.66 -12.32 -20.25
C LEU A 383 14.51 -11.18 -19.21
N ALA A 384 13.37 -11.05 -18.53
CA ALA A 384 13.01 -9.91 -17.67
C ALA A 384 14.09 -9.44 -16.66
N ARG A 385 14.94 -10.34 -16.16
CA ARG A 385 16.05 -10.00 -15.24
C ARG A 385 17.36 -10.66 -15.66
N ILE A 386 17.91 -10.21 -16.79
CA ILE A 386 19.17 -10.68 -17.37
C ILE A 386 20.36 -9.77 -16.99
N SER A 387 21.56 -10.35 -16.91
CA SER A 387 22.81 -9.63 -16.68
C SER A 387 23.76 -9.79 -17.88
N GLU A 388 24.66 -8.84 -18.07
CA GLU A 388 25.73 -8.95 -19.09
C GLU A 388 26.86 -9.90 -18.65
N GLU A 389 26.94 -10.23 -17.36
CA GLU A 389 27.87 -11.22 -16.81
C GLU A 389 27.50 -12.64 -17.25
N ASP A 390 26.21 -12.98 -17.17
CA ASP A 390 25.70 -14.31 -17.56
C ASP A 390 25.48 -14.44 -19.07
N TYR A 391 25.15 -13.33 -19.74
CA TYR A 391 24.84 -13.29 -21.17
C TYR A 391 25.61 -12.15 -21.85
N PRO A 392 26.85 -12.44 -22.31
CA PRO A 392 27.66 -11.46 -23.02
C PRO A 392 26.93 -10.88 -24.23
N ASP A 393 27.21 -9.63 -24.54
CA ASP A 393 26.63 -8.88 -25.67
C ASP A 393 25.10 -8.70 -25.63
N VAL A 394 24.42 -9.00 -24.51
CA VAL A 394 22.96 -8.81 -24.38
C VAL A 394 22.54 -7.40 -24.75
N PHE A 395 23.28 -6.38 -24.33
CA PHE A 395 22.97 -5.00 -24.68
C PHE A 395 23.07 -4.79 -26.20
N THR A 396 24.12 -5.31 -26.83
CA THR A 396 24.34 -5.22 -28.28
C THR A 396 23.23 -5.92 -29.07
N LYS A 397 22.77 -7.10 -28.62
CA LYS A 397 21.64 -7.81 -29.23
C LYS A 397 20.31 -7.06 -29.04
N LEU A 398 20.12 -6.43 -27.89
CA LEU A 398 18.96 -5.56 -27.65
C LEU A 398 18.99 -4.32 -28.57
N GLU A 399 20.17 -3.75 -28.85
CA GLU A 399 20.32 -2.66 -29.84
C GLU A 399 19.92 -3.12 -31.25
N LEU A 400 20.25 -4.34 -31.65
CA LEU A 400 19.81 -4.93 -32.92
C LEU A 400 18.30 -5.18 -32.96
N LEU A 401 17.73 -5.72 -31.88
CA LEU A 401 16.28 -5.88 -31.77
C LEU A 401 15.56 -4.53 -31.82
N LEU A 402 16.08 -3.51 -31.14
CA LEU A 402 15.52 -2.17 -31.11
C LEU A 402 15.37 -1.58 -32.52
N LYS A 403 16.29 -1.88 -33.46
CA LYS A 403 16.19 -1.44 -34.86
C LYS A 403 15.03 -2.09 -35.64
N ARG A 404 14.61 -3.30 -35.24
CA ARG A 404 13.51 -4.06 -35.88
C ARG A 404 12.14 -3.71 -35.31
N VAL A 405 12.07 -3.27 -34.05
CA VAL A 405 10.80 -2.93 -33.40
C VAL A 405 10.26 -1.58 -33.92
N PRO A 406 9.06 -1.53 -34.53
CA PRO A 406 8.48 -0.30 -35.04
C PRO A 406 8.25 0.75 -33.95
N GLN A 407 8.34 2.04 -34.30
CA GLN A 407 8.14 3.15 -33.35
C GLN A 407 6.76 3.14 -32.68
N LYS A 408 5.70 2.72 -33.37
CA LYS A 408 4.34 2.65 -32.82
C LYS A 408 4.05 1.38 -32.00
N GLY A 409 4.98 0.41 -31.95
CA GLY A 409 4.72 -0.92 -31.42
C GLY A 409 3.75 -1.74 -32.30
N MET A 410 3.55 -3.01 -31.95
CA MET A 410 2.62 -3.92 -32.62
C MET A 410 1.95 -4.87 -31.62
N THR A 411 0.71 -5.27 -31.92
CA THR A 411 -0.07 -6.27 -31.19
C THR A 411 -0.46 -7.40 -32.13
N TYR A 412 -0.52 -8.63 -31.61
CA TYR A 412 -0.84 -9.83 -32.36
C TYR A 412 -1.78 -10.72 -31.56
N GLU A 413 -2.82 -11.23 -32.22
CA GLU A 413 -3.54 -12.40 -31.72
C GLU A 413 -2.67 -13.64 -31.91
N SER A 414 -2.56 -14.46 -30.87
CA SER A 414 -1.84 -15.72 -30.94
C SER A 414 -2.73 -16.81 -31.53
N GLN A 415 -2.23 -17.51 -32.55
CA GLN A 415 -2.87 -18.74 -33.02
C GLN A 415 -2.47 -19.94 -32.17
N ALA A 416 -1.48 -19.78 -31.27
CA ALA A 416 -1.11 -20.82 -30.33
C ALA A 416 -2.21 -21.08 -29.29
N PHE A 417 -2.80 -20.01 -28.74
CA PHE A 417 -3.91 -20.06 -27.77
C PHE A 417 -4.80 -18.82 -27.91
N SER A 418 -6.12 -19.00 -27.88
CA SER A 418 -7.09 -17.92 -28.08
C SER A 418 -7.11 -16.88 -26.95
N TRP A 419 -6.65 -17.24 -25.76
CA TRP A 419 -6.54 -16.33 -24.61
C TRP A 419 -5.22 -15.54 -24.59
N LEU A 420 -4.25 -15.89 -25.46
CA LEU A 420 -2.93 -15.27 -25.45
C LEU A 420 -2.85 -14.11 -26.45
N ASN A 421 -2.81 -12.89 -25.92
CA ASN A 421 -2.57 -11.67 -26.70
C ASN A 421 -1.13 -11.21 -26.53
N LEU A 422 -0.42 -11.00 -27.64
CA LEU A 422 1.00 -10.62 -27.65
C LEU A 422 1.17 -9.18 -28.09
N SER A 423 2.07 -8.44 -27.43
CA SER A 423 2.43 -7.08 -27.83
C SER A 423 3.92 -6.83 -27.65
N ILE A 424 4.51 -6.04 -28.53
CA ILE A 424 5.89 -5.57 -28.41
C ILE A 424 6.01 -4.10 -28.81
N ASN A 425 6.75 -3.34 -28.01
CA ASN A 425 7.10 -1.95 -28.28
C ASN A 425 8.56 -1.67 -27.88
N ARG A 426 9.06 -0.47 -28.23
CA ARG A 426 10.45 -0.07 -27.93
C ARG A 426 10.71 0.00 -26.42
N ASP A 427 9.70 0.37 -25.63
CA ASP A 427 9.80 0.45 -24.17
C ASP A 427 10.01 -0.94 -23.52
N ASP A 428 9.55 -2.03 -24.13
CA ASP A 428 9.84 -3.40 -23.69
C ASP A 428 11.34 -3.72 -23.82
N VAL A 429 11.97 -3.25 -24.91
CA VAL A 429 13.41 -3.40 -25.16
C VAL A 429 14.20 -2.50 -24.20
N PHE A 430 13.82 -1.22 -24.08
CA PHE A 430 14.46 -0.29 -23.16
C PHE A 430 14.38 -0.75 -21.71
N ARG A 431 13.28 -1.40 -21.28
CA ARG A 431 13.18 -1.99 -19.93
C ARG A 431 14.32 -2.97 -19.65
N LEU A 432 14.65 -3.83 -20.61
CA LEU A 432 15.77 -4.77 -20.45
C LEU A 432 17.13 -4.09 -20.54
N MET A 433 17.31 -3.17 -21.51
CA MET A 433 18.56 -2.40 -21.62
C MET A 433 18.88 -1.67 -20.30
N LEU A 434 17.86 -1.05 -19.67
CA LEU A 434 17.99 -0.41 -18.37
C LEU A 434 18.31 -1.38 -17.24
N ASN A 435 17.72 -2.59 -17.25
CA ASN A 435 18.04 -3.63 -16.26
C ASN A 435 19.52 -4.01 -16.34
N VAL A 436 20.01 -4.31 -17.55
CA VAL A 436 21.42 -4.64 -17.81
C VAL A 436 22.34 -3.49 -17.38
N SER A 437 21.99 -2.25 -17.75
CA SER A 437 22.79 -1.06 -17.42
C SER A 437 22.81 -0.67 -15.94
N LYS A 438 21.97 -1.26 -15.11
CA LYS A 438 21.95 -0.98 -13.67
C LYS A 438 23.27 -1.36 -13.00
N HIS A 439 23.89 -2.45 -13.46
CA HIS A 439 25.11 -2.98 -12.85
C HIS A 439 26.36 -2.72 -13.70
N ASN A 440 26.23 -2.68 -15.03
CA ASN A 440 27.36 -2.56 -15.97
C ASN A 440 27.18 -1.40 -16.95
N HIS A 441 28.24 -0.64 -17.21
CA HIS A 441 28.32 0.41 -18.24
C HIS A 441 27.06 1.29 -18.42
N PRO A 442 26.57 1.96 -17.35
CA PRO A 442 25.36 2.78 -17.42
C PRO A 442 25.46 3.92 -18.43
N GLU A 443 26.65 4.36 -18.82
CA GLU A 443 26.85 5.34 -19.89
C GLU A 443 26.30 4.89 -21.26
N ARG A 444 26.16 3.58 -21.52
CA ARG A 444 25.66 3.04 -22.80
C ARG A 444 24.20 3.41 -23.08
N ILE A 445 23.41 3.76 -22.08
CA ILE A 445 22.01 4.21 -22.28
C ILE A 445 21.90 5.69 -22.68
N ILE A 446 22.97 6.49 -22.52
CA ILE A 446 22.94 7.94 -22.78
C ILE A 446 22.51 8.27 -24.23
N PRO A 447 23.02 7.58 -25.27
CA PRO A 447 22.62 7.85 -26.66
C PRO A 447 21.12 7.61 -26.94
N TYR A 448 20.46 6.80 -26.12
CA TYR A 448 19.06 6.38 -26.33
C TYR A 448 18.05 7.21 -25.55
N LEU A 449 18.49 8.18 -24.73
CA LEU A 449 17.61 8.97 -23.88
C LEU A 449 16.49 9.68 -24.67
N GLU A 450 16.79 10.23 -25.84
CA GLU A 450 15.79 10.94 -26.65
C GLU A 450 14.71 10.02 -27.23
N GLU A 451 15.06 8.76 -27.51
CA GLU A 451 14.16 7.75 -28.08
C GLU A 451 13.25 7.08 -27.03
N MET A 452 13.65 7.14 -25.75
CA MET A 452 12.90 6.56 -24.64
C MET A 452 11.60 7.33 -24.38
N GLY A 453 10.54 6.58 -24.07
CA GLY A 453 9.33 7.15 -23.48
C GLY A 453 9.61 7.82 -22.13
N LEU A 454 8.72 8.70 -21.69
CA LEU A 454 8.89 9.49 -20.46
C LEU A 454 9.26 8.63 -19.23
N SER A 455 8.54 7.51 -19.03
CA SER A 455 8.79 6.59 -17.92
C SER A 455 10.16 5.91 -18.01
N LYS A 456 10.60 5.52 -19.22
CA LYS A 456 11.93 4.90 -19.40
C LYS A 456 13.05 5.91 -19.22
N ARG A 457 12.87 7.16 -19.68
CA ARG A 457 13.80 8.26 -19.40
C ARG A 457 13.94 8.53 -17.90
N GLU A 458 12.84 8.46 -17.14
CA GLU A 458 12.89 8.62 -15.69
C GLU A 458 13.72 7.50 -15.03
N ASN A 459 13.46 6.24 -15.41
CA ASN A 459 14.25 5.10 -14.94
C ASN A 459 15.73 5.23 -15.32
N ALA A 460 16.03 5.68 -16.55
CA ALA A 460 17.37 5.95 -17.03
C ALA A 460 18.08 7.00 -16.18
N ALA A 461 17.42 8.12 -15.89
CA ALA A 461 17.94 9.16 -15.01
C ALA A 461 18.22 8.61 -13.60
N GLN A 462 17.33 7.78 -13.05
CA GLN A 462 17.57 7.14 -11.76
C GLN A 462 18.81 6.24 -11.78
N ILE A 463 18.96 5.38 -12.80
CA ILE A 463 20.11 4.46 -12.94
C ILE A 463 21.44 5.21 -13.13
N LEU A 464 21.43 6.29 -13.92
CA LEU A 464 22.61 7.12 -14.15
C LEU A 464 23.02 7.87 -12.87
N PHE A 465 22.04 8.37 -12.10
CA PHE A 465 22.30 9.31 -11.01
C PHE A 465 22.32 8.67 -9.61
N ASP A 466 21.86 7.43 -9.46
CA ASP A 466 21.99 6.67 -8.22
C ASP A 466 23.37 6.01 -8.07
N ARG A 467 24.40 6.85 -8.13
CA ARG A 467 25.80 6.45 -8.05
C ARG A 467 26.52 7.27 -6.98
N LYS A 468 27.58 6.69 -6.41
CA LYS A 468 28.47 7.38 -5.46
C LYS A 468 29.35 8.42 -6.14
N GLN A 469 29.76 8.15 -7.38
CA GLN A 469 30.61 9.01 -8.20
C GLN A 469 30.06 9.06 -9.63
N TYR A 470 30.23 10.19 -10.31
CA TYR A 470 29.79 10.36 -11.69
C TYR A 470 31.00 10.42 -12.63
N SER A 471 30.96 9.61 -13.69
CA SER A 471 31.87 9.76 -14.82
C SER A 471 31.59 11.08 -15.57
N PRO A 472 32.53 11.60 -16.39
CA PRO A 472 32.28 12.81 -17.17
C PRO A 472 31.01 12.73 -18.04
N ALA A 473 30.74 11.56 -18.64
CA ALA A 473 29.54 11.33 -19.43
C ALA A 473 28.25 11.43 -18.59
N ILE A 474 28.22 10.78 -17.42
CA ILE A 474 27.07 10.83 -16.50
C ILE A 474 26.89 12.25 -15.94
N ARG A 475 27.97 12.91 -15.55
CA ARG A 475 27.94 14.30 -15.05
C ARG A 475 27.38 15.23 -16.13
N ASN A 476 27.79 15.08 -17.38
CA ASN A 476 27.20 15.84 -18.49
C ASN A 476 25.71 15.50 -18.72
N ALA A 477 25.32 14.22 -18.57
CA ALA A 477 23.93 13.79 -18.66
C ALA A 477 23.05 14.44 -17.57
N VAL A 478 23.56 14.66 -16.35
CA VAL A 478 22.85 15.41 -15.29
C VAL A 478 22.41 16.78 -15.82
N PHE A 479 23.35 17.58 -16.32
CA PHE A 479 23.05 18.94 -16.77
C PHE A 479 22.29 18.99 -18.11
N THR A 480 22.34 17.91 -18.90
CA THR A 480 21.50 17.77 -20.09
C THR A 480 20.04 17.51 -19.68
N LEU A 481 19.82 16.58 -18.75
CA LEU A 481 18.50 16.19 -18.28
C LEU A 481 17.85 17.21 -17.32
N LEU A 482 18.61 18.19 -16.80
CA LEU A 482 18.00 19.37 -16.16
C LEU A 482 17.05 20.12 -17.11
N GLY A 483 17.34 20.13 -18.40
CA GLY A 483 16.50 20.75 -19.43
C GLY A 483 15.45 19.83 -20.04
N ASP A 484 15.28 18.60 -19.52
CA ASP A 484 14.33 17.62 -20.09
C ASP A 484 12.88 18.15 -20.03
N ARG A 485 12.03 17.69 -20.95
CA ARG A 485 10.61 18.08 -20.99
C ARG A 485 9.80 17.45 -19.85
N GLY A 486 10.23 16.29 -19.35
CA GLY A 486 9.60 15.54 -18.26
C GLY A 486 9.98 16.05 -16.88
N GLU A 487 8.98 16.44 -16.07
CA GLU A 487 9.19 16.94 -14.70
C GLU A 487 9.92 15.94 -13.80
N TYR A 488 9.50 14.66 -13.83
CA TYR A 488 10.14 13.62 -13.02
C TYR A 488 11.61 13.36 -13.41
N VAL A 489 11.95 13.48 -14.69
CA VAL A 489 13.33 13.38 -15.18
C VAL A 489 14.16 14.53 -14.61
N ARG A 490 13.66 15.77 -14.70
CA ARG A 490 14.31 16.95 -14.09
C ARG A 490 14.48 16.80 -12.59
N ARG A 491 13.48 16.25 -11.88
CA ARG A 491 13.57 15.97 -10.44
C ARG A 491 14.72 15.03 -10.10
N GLN A 492 14.92 13.95 -10.85
CA GLN A 492 16.08 13.06 -10.65
C GLN A 492 17.40 13.79 -10.92
N ALA A 493 17.47 14.62 -11.97
CA ALA A 493 18.64 15.43 -12.26
C ALA A 493 18.94 16.44 -11.14
N PHE A 494 17.95 17.10 -10.54
CA PHE A 494 18.16 18.00 -9.41
C PHE A 494 18.61 17.28 -8.12
N LYS A 495 18.11 16.06 -7.88
CA LYS A 495 18.66 15.20 -6.81
C LYS A 495 20.14 14.93 -7.05
N ALA A 496 20.55 14.68 -8.29
CA ALA A 496 21.95 14.48 -8.67
C ALA A 496 22.80 15.76 -8.44
N VAL A 497 22.29 16.93 -8.85
CA VAL A 497 22.95 18.23 -8.60
C VAL A 497 23.15 18.46 -7.10
N LYS A 498 22.13 18.19 -6.27
CA LYS A 498 22.25 18.30 -4.81
C LYS A 498 23.34 17.38 -4.23
N LYS A 499 23.52 16.18 -4.81
CA LYS A 499 24.60 15.25 -4.41
C LYS A 499 25.99 15.78 -4.76
N LEU A 500 26.15 16.50 -5.88
CA LEU A 500 27.44 17.05 -6.31
C LEU A 500 28.00 18.09 -5.32
N LYS A 501 27.14 18.83 -4.61
CA LYS A 501 27.44 19.92 -3.64
C LYS A 501 28.17 21.13 -4.23
N LYS A 502 29.25 20.90 -5.00
CA LYS A 502 30.08 21.92 -5.64
C LYS A 502 29.95 21.84 -7.16
N LEU A 503 29.55 22.96 -7.75
CA LEU A 503 29.43 23.11 -9.20
C LEU A 503 30.61 23.90 -9.74
N GLU A 504 31.13 23.52 -10.91
CA GLU A 504 32.15 24.28 -11.65
C GLU A 504 31.52 25.52 -12.31
N GLU A 505 32.33 26.50 -12.70
CA GLU A 505 31.81 27.76 -13.26
C GLU A 505 30.98 27.53 -14.53
N GLU A 506 31.43 26.66 -15.43
CA GLU A 506 30.69 26.30 -16.64
C GLU A 506 29.33 25.65 -16.33
N GLU A 507 29.24 24.88 -15.24
CA GLU A 507 28.01 24.23 -14.80
C GLU A 507 27.04 25.22 -14.18
N ILE A 508 27.56 26.19 -13.41
CA ILE A 508 26.78 27.30 -12.88
C ILE A 508 26.16 28.09 -14.04
N LEU A 509 26.94 28.41 -15.07
CA LEU A 509 26.43 29.12 -16.25
C LEU A 509 25.34 28.32 -16.99
N ARG A 510 25.47 26.99 -17.07
CA ARG A 510 24.40 26.11 -17.61
C ARG A 510 23.13 26.18 -16.76
N VAL A 511 23.25 26.15 -15.44
CA VAL A 511 22.10 26.26 -14.51
C VAL A 511 21.45 27.65 -14.62
N GLU A 512 22.24 28.71 -14.70
CA GLU A 512 21.76 30.09 -14.88
C GLU A 512 21.02 30.28 -16.22
N ALA A 513 21.50 29.65 -17.30
CA ALA A 513 20.87 29.70 -18.61
C ALA A 513 19.46 29.08 -18.60
N LEU A 514 19.24 28.02 -17.80
CA LEU A 514 17.96 27.35 -17.65
C LEU A 514 16.90 28.19 -16.92
N LEU A 515 17.31 29.19 -16.13
CA LEU A 515 16.38 30.13 -15.46
C LEU A 515 15.56 30.97 -16.45
N GLY A 516 16.00 31.06 -17.72
CA GLY A 516 15.23 31.69 -18.79
C GLY A 516 14.06 30.86 -19.31
N GLN A 517 13.86 29.62 -18.84
CA GLN A 517 12.79 28.73 -19.27
C GLN A 517 11.48 28.96 -18.49
N LYS A 518 10.35 28.58 -19.12
CA LYS A 518 9.01 28.78 -18.54
C LYS A 518 8.64 27.78 -17.43
N ALA A 519 9.35 26.67 -17.29
CA ALA A 519 9.01 25.64 -16.30
C ALA A 519 9.35 26.08 -14.86
N ALA A 520 8.34 26.12 -13.98
CA ALA A 520 8.49 26.63 -12.62
C ALA A 520 9.33 25.72 -11.70
N ASP A 521 9.19 24.39 -11.82
CA ASP A 521 10.02 23.42 -11.10
C ASP A 521 11.50 23.54 -11.48
N LEU A 522 11.77 23.74 -12.77
CA LEU A 522 13.12 23.98 -13.30
C LEU A 522 13.73 25.24 -12.68
N ARG A 523 13.00 26.36 -12.67
CA ARG A 523 13.53 27.61 -12.10
C ARG A 523 13.80 27.49 -10.60
N LYS A 524 12.85 26.94 -9.83
CA LYS A 524 13.01 26.67 -8.39
C LYS A 524 14.21 25.76 -8.11
N GLY A 525 14.34 24.67 -8.87
CA GLY A 525 15.46 23.74 -8.76
C GLY A 525 16.80 24.41 -9.05
N CYS A 526 16.88 25.24 -10.10
CA CYS A 526 18.08 26.01 -10.42
C CYS A 526 18.46 26.98 -9.31
N ILE A 527 17.52 27.79 -8.79
CA ILE A 527 17.77 28.71 -7.68
C ILE A 527 18.26 27.94 -6.45
N THR A 528 17.62 26.82 -6.11
CA THR A 528 18.02 25.96 -4.99
C THR A 528 19.44 25.43 -5.16
N ALA A 529 19.83 25.01 -6.38
CA ALA A 529 21.18 24.52 -6.68
C ALA A 529 22.24 25.63 -6.56
N LEU A 530 21.92 26.85 -7.01
CA LEU A 530 22.79 28.02 -6.88
C LEU A 530 22.98 28.43 -5.41
N LEU A 531 21.89 28.44 -4.63
CA LEU A 531 21.90 28.78 -3.19
C LEU A 531 22.60 27.76 -2.28
N GLN A 532 22.97 26.59 -2.81
CA GLN A 532 23.80 25.60 -2.13
C GLN A 532 25.30 25.81 -2.34
N GLN A 533 25.69 26.72 -3.25
CA GLN A 533 27.08 27.07 -3.47
C GLN A 533 27.60 27.96 -2.34
N ASN A 534 28.91 28.23 -2.32
CA ASN A 534 29.48 29.18 -1.37
C ASN A 534 29.03 30.62 -1.65
N ASP A 535 29.13 31.48 -0.65
CA ASP A 535 28.68 32.87 -0.68
C ASP A 535 29.23 33.67 -1.87
N THR A 536 30.49 33.44 -2.25
CA THR A 536 31.11 34.09 -3.41
C THR A 536 30.40 33.72 -4.72
N LYS A 537 30.13 32.43 -4.94
CA LYS A 537 29.43 31.94 -6.14
C LYS A 537 27.96 32.36 -6.16
N ILE A 538 27.30 32.38 -5.00
CA ILE A 538 25.93 32.90 -4.86
C ILE A 538 25.90 34.38 -5.29
N LYS A 539 26.82 35.19 -4.75
CA LYS A 539 26.92 36.62 -5.06
C LYS A 539 27.16 36.86 -6.56
N HIS A 540 28.13 36.18 -7.17
CA HIS A 540 28.40 36.31 -8.60
C HIS A 540 27.21 35.90 -9.46
N SER A 541 26.48 34.85 -9.07
CA SER A 541 25.26 34.44 -9.77
C SER A 541 24.19 35.53 -9.68
N ALA A 542 23.98 36.14 -8.50
CA ALA A 542 23.05 37.25 -8.33
C ALA A 542 23.44 38.46 -9.20
N GLU A 543 24.72 38.86 -9.19
CA GLU A 543 25.24 39.98 -9.99
C GLU A 543 24.98 39.77 -11.50
N ARG A 544 25.24 38.56 -12.03
CA ARG A 544 24.98 38.23 -13.43
C ARG A 544 23.48 38.20 -13.76
N LEU A 545 22.68 37.60 -12.88
CA LEU A 545 21.26 37.38 -13.11
C LEU A 545 20.45 38.68 -13.05
N LEU A 546 20.77 39.60 -12.15
CA LEU A 546 20.09 40.90 -12.03
C LEU A 546 20.12 41.69 -13.34
N PHE A 547 21.21 41.63 -14.11
CA PHE A 547 21.36 42.35 -15.38
C PHE A 547 21.18 41.44 -16.61
N ALA A 548 20.59 40.25 -16.44
CA ALA A 548 20.33 39.34 -17.54
C ALA A 548 19.29 39.89 -18.53
N LYS A 549 19.42 39.50 -19.80
CA LYS A 549 18.52 39.94 -20.88
C LYS A 549 17.07 39.52 -20.66
N LYS A 550 16.84 38.32 -20.11
CA LYS A 550 15.49 37.74 -19.94
C LYS A 550 14.93 38.06 -18.56
N ALA A 551 13.67 38.52 -18.51
CA ALA A 551 12.99 38.86 -17.26
C ALA A 551 12.95 37.71 -16.21
N PRO A 552 12.70 36.43 -16.58
CA PRO A 552 12.74 35.33 -15.60
C PRO A 552 14.10 35.16 -14.90
N GLN A 553 15.21 35.47 -15.58
CA GLN A 553 16.54 35.40 -14.99
C GLN A 553 16.75 36.53 -13.99
N ARG A 554 16.30 37.75 -14.30
CA ARG A 554 16.37 38.89 -13.36
C ARG A 554 15.53 38.67 -12.11
N LEU A 555 14.32 38.12 -12.27
CA LEU A 555 13.47 37.72 -11.15
C LEU A 555 14.15 36.64 -10.27
N ALA A 556 14.83 35.67 -10.88
CA ALA A 556 15.62 34.69 -10.12
C ALA A 556 16.81 35.34 -9.40
N GLY A 557 17.45 36.35 -10.00
CA GLY A 557 18.49 37.17 -9.37
C GLY A 557 17.98 37.91 -8.13
N LEU A 558 16.79 38.54 -8.22
CA LEU A 558 16.13 39.19 -7.08
C LEU A 558 15.73 38.18 -6.00
N ASP A 559 15.21 37.00 -6.37
CA ASP A 559 14.89 35.96 -5.39
C ASP A 559 16.15 35.47 -4.66
N ILE A 560 17.25 35.21 -5.38
CA ILE A 560 18.54 34.89 -4.76
C ILE A 560 18.98 36.00 -3.81
N LEU A 561 18.84 37.28 -4.20
CA LEU A 561 19.20 38.43 -3.37
C LEU A 561 18.33 38.52 -2.10
N LEU A 562 17.04 38.21 -2.20
CA LEU A 562 16.14 38.11 -1.04
C LEU A 562 16.57 36.97 -0.09
N GLN A 563 16.97 35.82 -0.62
CA GLN A 563 17.50 34.73 0.21
C GLN A 563 18.87 35.10 0.84
N MET A 564 19.71 35.86 0.13
CA MET A 564 20.95 36.41 0.68
C MET A 564 20.66 37.35 1.86
N LYS A 565 19.64 38.22 1.75
CA LYS A 565 19.18 39.10 2.84
C LYS A 565 18.80 38.29 4.08
N LYS A 566 17.97 37.26 3.91
CA LYS A 566 17.52 36.37 4.99
C LYS A 566 18.66 35.59 5.65
N ARG A 567 19.79 35.37 4.95
CA ARG A 567 21.01 34.75 5.50
C ARG A 567 21.96 35.75 6.17
N GLY A 568 21.63 37.05 6.18
CA GLY A 568 22.51 38.09 6.71
C GLY A 568 23.75 38.33 5.86
N MET A 569 23.71 38.01 4.56
CA MET A 569 24.87 38.20 3.67
C MET A 569 25.12 39.69 3.38
N PRO A 570 26.39 40.13 3.25
CA PRO A 570 26.71 41.54 3.00
C PRO A 570 26.36 41.97 1.57
N ALA A 571 26.34 43.29 1.35
CA ALA A 571 26.15 43.94 0.04
C ALA A 571 24.78 43.76 -0.66
N VAL A 572 23.79 43.13 0.00
CA VAL A 572 22.43 42.95 -0.53
C VAL A 572 21.79 44.29 -0.89
N GLY A 573 21.72 45.23 0.06
CA GLY A 573 21.09 46.54 -0.17
C GLY A 573 21.77 47.35 -1.28
N LYS A 574 23.11 47.28 -1.38
CA LYS A 574 23.87 47.92 -2.45
C LYS A 574 23.51 47.34 -3.82
N LEU A 575 23.50 46.00 -3.96
CA LEU A 575 23.15 45.34 -5.22
C LEU A 575 21.69 45.61 -5.63
N ALA A 576 20.78 45.62 -4.65
CA ALA A 576 19.38 45.95 -4.87
C ALA A 576 19.21 47.39 -5.38
N GLN A 577 19.85 48.37 -4.72
CA GLN A 577 19.79 49.77 -5.13
C GLN A 577 20.44 49.98 -6.51
N GLU A 578 21.59 49.36 -6.78
CA GLU A 578 22.23 49.45 -8.09
C GLU A 578 21.35 48.91 -9.22
N TYR A 579 20.61 47.83 -8.96
CA TYR A 579 19.64 47.31 -9.92
C TYR A 579 18.45 48.26 -10.09
N ALA A 580 17.94 48.81 -8.99
CA ALA A 580 16.86 49.79 -8.99
C ALA A 580 17.17 51.03 -9.85
N ASP A 581 18.40 51.53 -9.74
CA ASP A 581 18.83 52.75 -10.42
C ASP A 581 19.10 52.55 -11.92
N LYS A 582 19.56 51.35 -12.31
CA LYS A 582 20.10 51.10 -13.67
C LYS A 582 19.13 50.36 -14.58
N ALA A 583 18.13 49.66 -14.05
CA ALA A 583 17.27 48.78 -14.84
C ALA A 583 15.89 49.38 -15.10
N LYS A 584 15.26 48.96 -16.20
CA LYS A 584 13.82 49.16 -16.40
C LYS A 584 13.07 48.06 -15.64
N ILE A 585 12.52 48.42 -14.49
CA ILE A 585 11.89 47.50 -13.54
C ILE A 585 10.44 47.22 -13.96
N SER A 586 10.07 45.95 -14.02
CA SER A 586 8.69 45.51 -14.16
C SER A 586 7.98 45.47 -12.80
N VAL A 587 6.64 45.48 -12.80
CA VAL A 587 5.84 45.40 -11.56
C VAL A 587 6.24 44.21 -10.66
N LYS A 588 6.57 43.05 -11.26
CA LYS A 588 6.99 41.86 -10.50
C LYS A 588 8.39 42.01 -9.89
N GLU A 589 9.30 42.66 -10.60
CA GLU A 589 10.64 42.96 -10.10
C GLU A 589 10.55 43.99 -8.95
N GLN A 590 9.65 44.99 -9.09
CA GLN A 590 9.41 45.99 -8.05
C GLN A 590 8.93 45.37 -6.74
N ILE A 591 7.98 44.43 -6.77
CA ILE A 591 7.46 43.76 -5.57
C ILE A 591 8.59 43.10 -4.76
N LEU A 592 9.47 42.34 -5.43
CA LEU A 592 10.60 41.69 -4.75
C LEU A 592 11.63 42.71 -4.28
N LEU A 593 11.85 43.78 -5.05
CA LEU A 593 12.78 44.83 -4.72
C LEU A 593 12.34 45.62 -3.48
N ASP A 594 11.06 45.94 -3.36
CA ASP A 594 10.48 46.60 -2.19
C ASP A 594 10.69 45.77 -0.92
N ASP A 595 10.46 44.45 -0.99
CA ASP A 595 10.72 43.53 0.13
C ASP A 595 12.23 43.45 0.49
N ILE A 596 13.11 43.55 -0.50
CA ILE A 596 14.58 43.55 -0.29
C ILE A 596 15.04 44.88 0.31
N LEU A 597 14.47 46.01 -0.08
CA LEU A 597 14.87 47.34 0.36
C LEU A 597 14.17 47.80 1.65
N SER A 598 13.08 47.15 2.08
CA SER A 598 12.42 47.45 3.35
C SER A 598 13.32 47.18 4.57
N ASP A 599 13.35 48.11 5.51
CA ASP A 599 14.03 47.97 6.82
C ASP A 599 13.21 47.11 7.81
N GLU A 600 11.92 46.89 7.54
CA GLU A 600 11.05 46.02 8.34
C GLU A 600 11.29 44.55 7.98
N GLN A 601 12.21 43.89 8.70
CA GLN A 601 12.20 42.44 8.83
C GLN A 601 11.70 42.07 10.22
N GLU A 602 10.38 41.97 10.39
CA GLU A 602 9.88 41.11 11.45
C GLU A 602 10.33 39.68 11.13
N GLU A 603 11.19 39.09 11.97
CA GLU A 603 11.55 37.68 11.90
C GLU A 603 10.32 36.83 12.24
N ARG A 604 9.45 36.63 11.25
CA ARG A 604 8.26 35.78 11.34
C ARG A 604 8.67 34.31 11.36
N SER A 605 8.04 33.53 12.22
CA SER A 605 8.23 32.09 12.38
C SER A 605 6.89 31.34 12.30
N LEU A 606 6.90 30.01 12.43
CA LEU A 606 5.63 29.28 12.61
C LEU A 606 5.13 29.35 14.06
N ASP A 607 6.05 29.52 15.03
CA ASP A 607 5.72 29.53 16.46
C ASP A 607 4.94 30.78 16.88
N ASP A 608 5.24 31.94 16.30
CA ASP A 608 4.51 33.22 16.47
C ASP A 608 3.36 33.38 15.46
N ALA A 609 2.94 32.27 14.84
CA ALA A 609 1.89 32.24 13.83
C ALA A 609 2.13 33.23 12.68
N LEU A 610 3.37 33.29 12.21
CA LEU A 610 3.84 34.20 11.16
C LEU A 610 3.64 35.67 11.55
N GLY A 611 3.74 36.02 12.83
CA GLY A 611 3.51 37.35 13.40
C GLY A 611 2.04 37.68 13.67
N LEU A 612 1.20 36.67 13.94
CA LEU A 612 -0.21 36.85 14.33
C LEU A 612 -0.45 36.57 15.80
N ASN A 613 0.49 35.90 16.47
CA ASN A 613 0.29 35.41 17.83
C ASN A 613 1.56 35.54 18.67
N ASN A 614 1.38 35.66 19.99
CA ASN A 614 2.47 35.57 20.96
C ASN A 614 2.63 34.12 21.44
N PRO A 615 3.77 33.44 21.16
CA PRO A 615 3.98 32.05 21.60
C PRO A 615 3.94 31.86 23.12
N ASN A 616 4.11 32.93 23.91
CA ASN A 616 4.10 32.85 25.38
C ASN A 616 2.69 32.79 25.98
N GLU A 617 1.64 32.93 25.16
CA GLU A 617 0.23 32.89 25.60
C GLU A 617 -0.43 31.51 25.39
N LEU A 618 0.36 30.49 25.02
CA LEU A 618 -0.11 29.10 24.91
C LEU A 618 -0.50 28.53 26.27
N CYS A 619 -1.56 27.73 26.30
CA CYS A 619 -2.06 27.09 27.51
C CYS A 619 -0.99 26.20 28.14
N HIS A 620 -0.64 26.50 29.40
CA HIS A 620 0.22 25.65 30.19
C HIS A 620 -0.56 24.46 30.75
N SER A 621 -0.14 23.24 30.42
CA SER A 621 -0.77 22.02 30.96
C SER A 621 0.11 21.36 32.02
N PRO A 622 -0.47 21.00 33.19
CA PRO A 622 0.28 20.39 34.28
C PRO A 622 0.80 19.00 33.89
N LYS A 623 1.85 18.57 34.60
CA LYS A 623 2.38 17.21 34.45
C LYS A 623 1.37 16.19 35.01
N PRO A 624 1.04 15.12 34.25
CA PRO A 624 0.15 14.04 34.69
C PRO A 624 0.61 13.37 36.00
N GLU A 625 -0.35 13.05 36.87
CA GLU A 625 -0.12 12.33 38.13
C GLU A 625 -0.75 10.93 38.12
N LYS A 626 -0.28 10.03 38.98
CA LYS A 626 -0.86 8.68 39.05
C LYS A 626 -2.24 8.75 39.74
N GLN A 627 -3.29 8.29 39.07
CA GLN A 627 -4.67 8.40 39.56
C GLN A 627 -5.23 7.06 40.08
N ILE A 628 -5.05 5.97 39.33
CA ILE A 628 -5.65 4.67 39.65
C ILE A 628 -4.63 3.54 39.62
N ASP A 629 -5.03 2.38 40.14
CA ASP A 629 -4.37 1.12 39.85
C ASP A 629 -5.07 0.42 38.67
N LEU A 630 -4.29 0.14 37.63
CA LEU A 630 -4.77 -0.54 36.42
C LEU A 630 -4.67 -2.06 36.51
N SER A 631 -4.27 -2.58 37.68
CA SER A 631 -4.33 -4.02 37.94
C SER A 631 -5.77 -4.56 37.78
N LEU A 632 -5.84 -5.84 37.39
CA LEU A 632 -7.06 -6.61 37.21
C LEU A 632 -6.94 -7.84 38.09
N ASP A 633 -8.03 -8.23 38.77
CA ASP A 633 -8.10 -9.53 39.42
C ASP A 633 -8.08 -10.62 38.35
N LEU A 634 -6.92 -11.27 38.21
CA LEU A 634 -6.69 -12.24 37.17
C LEU A 634 -7.43 -13.56 37.40
N GLU A 635 -7.72 -13.93 38.65
CA GLU A 635 -8.46 -15.16 38.95
C GLU A 635 -9.93 -14.99 38.58
N LYS A 636 -10.52 -13.87 39.00
CA LYS A 636 -11.86 -13.44 38.59
C LYS A 636 -11.99 -13.38 37.06
N ALA A 637 -11.06 -12.69 36.40
CA ALA A 637 -11.09 -12.55 34.94
C ALA A 637 -10.95 -13.88 34.20
N ARG A 638 -10.08 -14.78 34.67
CA ARG A 638 -9.92 -16.12 34.07
C ARG A 638 -11.21 -16.93 34.18
N LYS A 639 -11.86 -16.92 35.35
CA LYS A 639 -13.11 -17.64 35.60
C LYS A 639 -14.22 -17.19 34.65
N GLU A 640 -14.43 -15.88 34.54
CA GLU A 640 -15.52 -15.33 33.72
C GLU A 640 -15.25 -15.44 32.21
N LEU A 641 -13.99 -15.27 31.78
CA LEU A 641 -13.59 -15.51 30.40
C LEU A 641 -13.74 -16.97 29.98
N HIS A 642 -13.47 -17.92 30.89
CA HIS A 642 -13.67 -19.35 30.61
C HIS A 642 -15.14 -19.64 30.32
N LYS A 643 -16.06 -19.17 31.18
CA LYS A 643 -17.51 -19.31 30.96
C LYS A 643 -17.94 -18.76 29.59
N LEU A 644 -17.39 -17.61 29.19
CA LEU A 644 -17.72 -17.01 27.89
C LEU A 644 -17.18 -17.82 26.70
N ASP A 645 -15.95 -18.31 26.83
CA ASP A 645 -15.30 -19.14 25.81
C ASP A 645 -16.01 -20.49 25.63
N GLU A 646 -16.63 -21.00 26.71
CA GLU A 646 -17.52 -22.17 26.65
C GLU A 646 -18.81 -21.85 25.88
N LEU A 647 -19.47 -20.72 26.16
CA LEU A 647 -20.68 -20.32 25.41
C LEU A 647 -20.42 -20.16 23.90
N PHE A 648 -19.23 -19.70 23.49
CA PHE A 648 -18.85 -19.64 22.08
C PHE A 648 -18.65 -21.03 21.45
N GLU A 649 -18.19 -22.01 22.21
CA GLU A 649 -18.07 -23.38 21.75
C GLU A 649 -19.43 -24.03 21.54
N GLU A 650 -20.33 -23.93 22.52
CA GLU A 650 -21.67 -24.51 22.49
C GLU A 650 -22.44 -24.05 21.24
N ASN A 651 -22.16 -22.84 20.78
CA ASN A 651 -22.85 -22.17 19.68
C ASN A 651 -22.01 -22.06 18.39
N LYS A 652 -20.86 -22.75 18.30
CA LYS A 652 -19.89 -22.57 17.20
C LYS A 652 -20.44 -22.89 15.81
N ASP A 653 -21.40 -23.82 15.73
CA ASP A 653 -21.99 -24.31 14.48
C ASP A 653 -23.26 -23.54 14.08
N TYR A 654 -23.63 -22.50 14.83
CA TYR A 654 -24.77 -21.64 14.46
C TYR A 654 -24.44 -20.84 13.20
N GLU A 655 -25.24 -21.05 12.16
CA GLU A 655 -25.17 -20.34 10.88
C GLU A 655 -25.93 -19.01 10.95
N TYR A 656 -25.30 -17.96 10.45
CA TYR A 656 -25.96 -16.67 10.25
C TYR A 656 -25.50 -16.04 8.93
N THR A 657 -26.31 -15.12 8.41
CA THR A 657 -26.01 -14.44 7.14
C THR A 657 -25.28 -13.13 7.42
N VAL A 658 -24.19 -12.90 6.69
CA VAL A 658 -23.43 -11.64 6.73
C VAL A 658 -23.47 -10.98 5.36
N GLU A 659 -23.78 -9.69 5.34
CA GLU A 659 -23.64 -8.85 4.16
C GLU A 659 -22.15 -8.49 3.96
N SER A 660 -21.59 -8.88 2.81
CA SER A 660 -20.25 -8.44 2.41
C SER A 660 -20.32 -6.99 1.96
N GLY A 661 -19.52 -6.11 2.59
CA GLY A 661 -19.40 -4.69 2.23
C GLY A 661 -18.82 -4.40 0.84
N TYR A 662 -18.57 -5.43 0.03
CA TYR A 662 -18.24 -5.32 -1.40
C TYR A 662 -19.23 -6.17 -2.22
N ARG A 663 -19.94 -5.51 -3.14
CA ARG A 663 -20.83 -6.07 -4.18
C ARG A 663 -22.14 -6.73 -3.71
N ASP A 664 -22.82 -6.20 -2.69
CA ASP A 664 -24.17 -6.66 -2.27
C ASP A 664 -24.32 -8.19 -2.21
N SER A 665 -23.25 -8.86 -1.77
CA SER A 665 -23.19 -10.32 -1.73
C SER A 665 -23.38 -10.77 -0.29
N THR A 666 -24.39 -11.58 -0.04
CA THR A 666 -24.56 -12.26 1.24
C THR A 666 -23.75 -13.54 1.26
N ARG A 667 -23.03 -13.80 2.35
CA ARG A 667 -22.40 -15.10 2.61
C ARG A 667 -22.91 -15.68 3.91
N LEU A 668 -23.06 -17.00 3.95
CA LEU A 668 -23.32 -17.74 5.17
C LEU A 668 -22.02 -17.91 5.95
N GLU A 669 -22.06 -17.61 7.24
CA GLU A 669 -20.93 -17.73 8.16
C GLU A 669 -21.34 -18.49 9.42
N LEU A 670 -20.36 -19.12 10.07
CA LEU A 670 -20.53 -19.82 11.34
C LEU A 670 -19.97 -18.97 12.49
N ILE A 671 -20.64 -18.89 13.63
CA ILE A 671 -20.16 -18.15 14.83
C ILE A 671 -18.72 -18.55 15.21
N GLY A 672 -18.40 -19.85 15.12
CA GLY A 672 -17.07 -20.36 15.45
C GLY A 672 -15.96 -19.90 14.51
N ASN A 673 -16.30 -19.43 13.29
CA ASN A 673 -15.36 -18.90 12.31
C ASN A 673 -15.34 -17.37 12.30
N HIS A 674 -16.50 -16.75 12.49
CA HIS A 674 -16.67 -15.29 12.39
C HIS A 674 -17.78 -14.82 13.34
N PHE A 675 -17.53 -13.76 14.10
CA PHE A 675 -18.53 -13.06 14.92
C PHE A 675 -18.73 -11.65 14.37
N PRO A 676 -19.97 -11.13 14.29
CA PRO A 676 -20.22 -9.88 13.58
C PRO A 676 -19.58 -8.71 14.31
N ALA A 677 -18.75 -7.97 13.58
CA ALA A 677 -18.19 -6.73 14.05
C ALA A 677 -19.30 -5.70 14.34
N ILE A 678 -19.04 -4.82 15.29
CA ILE A 678 -19.98 -3.75 15.61
C ILE A 678 -20.08 -2.75 14.44
N TYR A 679 -21.29 -2.55 13.93
CA TYR A 679 -21.58 -1.59 12.87
C TYR A 679 -22.95 -0.94 13.13
N ASN A 680 -23.02 0.39 13.05
CA ASN A 680 -24.25 1.18 13.26
C ASN A 680 -24.99 0.86 14.59
N VAL A 681 -24.26 0.83 15.70
CA VAL A 681 -24.79 0.62 17.06
C VAL A 681 -24.57 1.86 17.90
N ASN A 682 -25.62 2.30 18.59
CA ASN A 682 -25.55 3.49 19.42
C ASN A 682 -24.84 3.20 20.76
N LYS A 683 -23.90 4.06 21.18
CA LYS A 683 -23.32 3.95 22.53
C LYS A 683 -24.37 4.15 23.61
N GLY A 684 -24.35 3.31 24.64
CA GLY A 684 -25.37 3.31 25.68
C GLY A 684 -26.68 2.60 25.30
N ASP A 685 -26.87 2.21 24.04
CA ASP A 685 -28.10 1.56 23.57
C ASP A 685 -28.11 0.06 23.91
N LYS A 686 -28.73 -0.24 25.05
CA LYS A 686 -28.92 -1.62 25.54
C LYS A 686 -29.78 -2.47 24.61
N ALA A 687 -30.66 -1.88 23.78
CA ALA A 687 -31.49 -2.64 22.86
C ALA A 687 -30.69 -3.17 21.66
N ALA A 688 -29.60 -2.50 21.28
CA ALA A 688 -28.75 -2.92 20.16
C ALA A 688 -28.11 -4.30 20.36
N PHE A 689 -28.03 -4.78 21.60
CA PHE A 689 -27.56 -6.13 21.91
C PHE A 689 -28.36 -7.21 21.16
N THR A 690 -29.64 -6.96 20.88
CA THR A 690 -30.53 -7.87 20.12
C THR A 690 -30.13 -8.09 18.67
N LYS A 691 -29.26 -7.23 18.10
CA LYS A 691 -28.74 -7.37 16.74
C LYS A 691 -27.69 -8.47 16.60
N LEU A 692 -27.14 -8.95 17.73
CA LEU A 692 -26.17 -10.04 17.72
C LEU A 692 -26.87 -11.38 17.41
N PRO A 693 -26.26 -12.27 16.61
CA PRO A 693 -26.72 -13.64 16.50
C PRO A 693 -26.64 -14.27 17.89
N LEU A 694 -27.71 -14.95 18.31
CA LEU A 694 -27.85 -15.50 19.67
C LEU A 694 -27.71 -14.45 20.78
N SER A 695 -28.27 -13.25 20.58
CA SER A 695 -28.20 -12.13 21.53
C SER A 695 -28.51 -12.49 22.98
N GLU A 696 -29.53 -13.33 23.23
CA GLU A 696 -29.92 -13.71 24.59
C GLU A 696 -28.81 -14.48 25.34
N VAL A 697 -27.99 -15.25 24.61
CA VAL A 697 -26.88 -16.03 25.21
C VAL A 697 -25.81 -15.10 25.75
N TRP A 698 -25.31 -14.18 24.92
CA TRP A 698 -24.24 -13.27 25.32
C TRP A 698 -24.71 -12.24 26.34
N LYS A 699 -25.99 -11.86 26.28
CA LYS A 699 -26.60 -10.93 27.23
C LYS A 699 -26.68 -11.54 28.61
N LYS A 700 -27.17 -12.77 28.70
CA LYS A 700 -27.25 -13.52 29.96
C LYS A 700 -25.87 -13.66 30.61
N TRP A 701 -24.85 -14.03 29.82
CA TRP A 701 -23.47 -14.09 30.34
C TRP A 701 -23.03 -12.76 30.94
N TRP A 702 -23.26 -11.66 30.24
CA TRP A 702 -22.87 -10.35 30.73
C TRP A 702 -23.60 -9.94 32.01
N GLU A 703 -24.91 -10.23 32.12
CA GLU A 703 -25.72 -9.91 33.31
C GLU A 703 -25.36 -10.76 34.54
N GLU A 704 -24.91 -12.00 34.33
CA GLU A 704 -24.52 -12.92 35.39
C GLU A 704 -23.00 -12.88 35.69
N SER A 705 -22.23 -12.14 34.89
CA SER A 705 -20.78 -12.08 35.06
C SER A 705 -20.38 -11.30 36.31
N GLU A 706 -19.33 -11.77 36.99
CA GLU A 706 -18.70 -11.01 38.06
C GLU A 706 -17.90 -9.82 37.51
N LEU A 707 -17.55 -9.79 36.22
CA LEU A 707 -16.82 -8.70 35.57
C LEU A 707 -17.68 -7.44 35.46
N ASP A 708 -17.09 -6.30 35.83
CA ASP A 708 -17.72 -5.02 35.58
C ASP A 708 -17.23 -4.40 34.24
N ILE A 709 -17.79 -3.25 33.90
CA ILE A 709 -17.47 -2.55 32.66
C ILE A 709 -16.01 -2.08 32.61
N PHE A 710 -15.39 -1.76 33.75
CA PHE A 710 -14.00 -1.34 33.82
C PHE A 710 -13.06 -2.52 33.59
N ASP A 711 -13.38 -3.68 34.15
CA ASP A 711 -12.67 -4.93 33.92
C ASP A 711 -12.69 -5.32 32.43
N VAL A 712 -13.87 -5.29 31.80
CA VAL A 712 -14.01 -5.57 30.35
C VAL A 712 -13.27 -4.52 29.51
N THR A 713 -13.27 -3.25 29.92
CA THR A 713 -12.52 -2.19 29.23
C THR A 713 -11.00 -2.45 29.30
N LYS A 714 -10.46 -2.84 30.47
CA LYS A 714 -9.06 -3.24 30.63
C LYS A 714 -8.70 -4.42 29.73
N LEU A 715 -9.57 -5.43 29.67
CA LEU A 715 -9.39 -6.60 28.83
C LEU A 715 -9.42 -6.25 27.33
N SER A 716 -10.43 -5.48 26.88
CA SER A 716 -10.55 -5.03 25.48
C SER A 716 -9.30 -4.27 25.02
N VAL A 717 -8.90 -3.23 25.78
CA VAL A 717 -7.73 -2.41 25.47
C VAL A 717 -6.45 -3.26 25.39
N SER A 718 -6.29 -4.20 26.32
CA SER A 718 -5.14 -5.11 26.34
C SER A 718 -5.17 -6.13 25.20
N PHE A 719 -6.32 -6.72 24.88
CA PHE A 719 -6.45 -7.74 23.83
C PHE A 719 -6.20 -7.15 22.44
N TRP A 720 -6.69 -5.95 22.18
CA TRP A 720 -6.41 -5.21 20.95
C TRP A 720 -4.92 -4.88 20.80
N ARG A 721 -4.21 -4.62 21.90
CA ARG A 721 -2.76 -4.41 21.88
C ARG A 721 -2.00 -5.64 21.36
N TYR A 722 -2.44 -6.86 21.71
CA TYR A 722 -1.77 -8.11 21.33
C TYR A 722 -2.15 -8.65 19.93
N GLY A 723 -3.07 -8.00 19.22
CA GLY A 723 -3.41 -8.37 17.83
C GLY A 723 -2.30 -8.09 16.81
N TYR A 724 -1.26 -7.37 17.21
CA TYR A 724 -0.05 -7.08 16.44
C TYR A 724 1.14 -7.83 17.07
N SER A 725 1.98 -8.46 16.24
CA SER A 725 2.97 -9.46 16.68
C SER A 725 3.83 -9.00 17.86
N GLN A 726 3.75 -9.77 18.96
CA GLN A 726 4.53 -9.62 20.19
C GLN A 726 6.06 -9.60 19.94
N HIS A 727 6.50 -10.14 18.80
CA HIS A 727 7.90 -10.19 18.38
C HIS A 727 8.60 -8.83 18.32
N ASP A 728 7.90 -7.74 17.97
CA ASP A 728 8.56 -6.43 17.89
C ASP A 728 8.89 -5.83 19.26
N ILE A 729 8.06 -6.11 20.28
CA ILE A 729 8.22 -5.53 21.61
C ILE A 729 9.39 -6.20 22.34
N ASP A 730 9.57 -7.51 22.17
CA ASP A 730 10.56 -8.23 22.96
C ASP A 730 12.01 -8.02 22.51
N ASP A 731 12.26 -7.74 21.23
CA ASP A 731 13.62 -7.54 20.70
C ASP A 731 14.06 -6.09 20.50
N THR A 732 13.14 -5.11 20.49
CA THR A 732 13.50 -3.70 20.20
C THR A 732 13.17 -2.69 21.30
N SER A 733 12.30 -3.05 22.24
CA SER A 733 11.87 -2.08 23.25
C SER A 733 12.84 -2.02 24.43
N SER A 734 13.21 -0.80 24.82
CA SER A 734 14.04 -0.57 26.01
C SER A 734 13.38 -1.17 27.26
N HIS A 735 14.15 -1.68 28.22
CA HIS A 735 13.66 -2.34 29.44
C HIS A 735 12.52 -1.58 30.16
N TRP A 736 12.61 -0.24 30.22
CA TRP A 736 11.56 0.60 30.83
C TRP A 736 10.19 0.50 30.14
N ILE A 737 10.14 0.30 28.81
CA ILE A 737 8.89 0.12 28.06
C ILE A 737 8.20 -1.17 28.50
N LYS A 738 8.96 -2.26 28.65
CA LYS A 738 8.42 -3.55 29.10
C LYS A 738 7.83 -3.45 30.50
N GLU A 739 8.48 -2.73 31.40
CA GLU A 739 7.99 -2.52 32.77
C GLU A 739 6.70 -1.69 32.81
N VAL A 740 6.61 -0.60 32.03
CA VAL A 740 5.37 0.18 31.88
C VAL A 740 4.24 -0.68 31.30
N LEU A 741 4.54 -1.52 30.32
CA LEU A 741 3.54 -2.40 29.69
C LEU A 741 3.02 -3.49 30.63
N LYS A 742 3.88 -4.11 31.45
CA LYS A 742 3.45 -5.10 32.45
C LYS A 742 2.58 -4.48 33.53
N LYS A 743 2.86 -3.23 33.89
CA LYS A 743 2.16 -2.52 34.97
C LYS A 743 0.76 -2.07 34.56
N HIS A 744 0.56 -1.69 33.31
CA HIS A 744 -0.65 -0.97 32.86
C HIS A 744 -1.53 -1.72 31.86
N TYR A 745 -1.20 -2.97 31.53
CA TYR A 745 -1.97 -3.81 30.63
C TYR A 745 -2.07 -5.24 31.17
N VAL A 746 -3.20 -5.89 30.91
CA VAL A 746 -3.45 -7.28 31.31
C VAL A 746 -2.53 -8.20 30.52
N SER A 747 -1.95 -9.22 31.17
CA SER A 747 -1.08 -10.20 30.50
C SER A 747 -1.81 -10.93 29.37
N ASP A 748 -1.14 -11.10 28.24
CA ASP A 748 -1.63 -11.86 27.09
C ASP A 748 -1.85 -13.35 27.40
N ASP A 749 -1.28 -13.87 28.49
CA ASP A 749 -1.46 -15.26 28.92
C ASP A 749 -2.92 -15.60 29.23
N ILE A 750 -3.77 -14.60 29.51
CA ILE A 750 -5.20 -14.83 29.69
C ILE A 750 -5.89 -15.01 28.32
N LYS A 751 -5.49 -14.24 27.30
CA LYS A 751 -6.03 -14.30 25.95
C LYS A 751 -5.60 -15.56 25.20
N LYS A 752 -4.33 -15.96 25.36
CA LYS A 752 -3.74 -17.15 24.72
C LYS A 752 -4.39 -18.47 25.10
N LYS A 753 -5.14 -18.49 26.21
CA LYS A 753 -5.86 -19.68 26.70
C LYS A 753 -7.30 -19.78 26.19
N LEU A 754 -7.79 -18.75 25.50
CA LEU A 754 -9.13 -18.72 24.93
C LEU A 754 -9.12 -19.38 23.55
N LYS A 755 -10.22 -20.05 23.22
CA LYS A 755 -10.44 -20.79 21.98
C LYS A 755 -11.01 -19.89 20.91
N TYR A 756 -11.79 -18.90 21.35
CA TYR A 756 -12.44 -17.88 20.55
C TYR A 756 -11.97 -16.47 20.91
N PRO A 757 -10.66 -16.18 21.01
CA PRO A 757 -10.16 -14.90 21.50
C PRO A 757 -10.60 -13.72 20.64
N ARG A 758 -10.83 -13.95 19.33
CA ARG A 758 -11.29 -12.91 18.40
C ARG A 758 -12.76 -12.59 18.58
N GLN A 759 -13.60 -13.61 18.72
CA GLN A 759 -15.02 -13.46 18.96
C GLN A 759 -15.26 -12.79 20.32
N ILE A 760 -14.53 -13.21 21.36
CA ILE A 760 -14.55 -12.58 22.68
C ILE A 760 -14.10 -11.12 22.60
N THR A 761 -12.99 -10.82 21.91
CA THR A 761 -12.55 -9.42 21.71
C THR A 761 -13.64 -8.60 21.01
N THR A 762 -14.31 -9.18 20.01
CA THR A 762 -15.40 -8.52 19.29
C THR A 762 -16.60 -8.29 20.21
N LEU A 763 -16.97 -9.25 21.07
CA LEU A 763 -18.03 -9.08 22.06
C LEU A 763 -17.68 -8.01 23.11
N PHE A 764 -16.41 -7.89 23.50
CA PHE A 764 -15.97 -6.80 24.38
C PHE A 764 -16.15 -5.44 23.73
N ASP A 765 -15.95 -5.31 22.42
CA ASP A 765 -16.26 -4.06 21.71
C ASP A 765 -17.77 -3.77 21.73
N TRP A 766 -18.61 -4.79 21.61
CA TRP A 766 -20.06 -4.65 21.81
C TRP A 766 -20.41 -4.18 23.23
N ILE A 767 -19.87 -4.82 24.27
CA ILE A 767 -20.16 -4.49 25.68
C ILE A 767 -19.66 -3.09 26.02
N THR A 768 -18.41 -2.76 25.68
CA THR A 768 -17.83 -1.43 25.95
C THR A 768 -18.53 -0.30 25.19
N THR A 769 -19.23 -0.62 24.09
CA THR A 769 -20.09 0.34 23.38
C THR A 769 -21.46 0.46 24.05
N ILE A 770 -22.12 -0.66 24.36
CA ILE A 770 -23.49 -0.68 24.89
C ILE A 770 -23.57 -0.16 26.32
N TRP A 771 -22.57 -0.44 27.17
CA TRP A 771 -22.51 0.04 28.55
C TRP A 771 -21.59 1.25 28.73
N PHE A 772 -21.33 1.97 27.65
CA PHE A 772 -20.60 3.23 27.72
C PHE A 772 -21.34 4.25 28.61
N SER A 773 -20.61 4.93 29.49
CA SER A 773 -21.17 5.90 30.45
C SER A 773 -20.12 6.93 30.88
N GLU A 774 -20.56 7.98 31.58
CA GLU A 774 -19.66 9.03 32.12
C GLU A 774 -18.55 8.44 33.01
N LYS A 775 -18.86 7.43 33.84
CA LYS A 775 -17.85 6.77 34.67
C LYS A 775 -16.78 6.03 33.84
N VAL A 776 -17.16 5.50 32.68
CA VAL A 776 -16.21 4.87 31.75
C VAL A 776 -15.28 5.93 31.15
N VAL A 777 -15.79 7.14 30.91
CA VAL A 777 -14.95 8.28 30.50
C VAL A 777 -13.93 8.62 31.59
N ASP A 778 -14.35 8.79 32.85
CA ASP A 778 -13.42 9.02 33.98
C ASP A 778 -12.34 7.95 34.04
N PHE A 779 -12.74 6.67 33.96
CA PHE A 779 -11.80 5.56 33.98
C PHE A 779 -10.77 5.61 32.82
N LEU A 780 -11.21 5.95 31.60
CA LEU A 780 -10.30 6.09 30.46
C LEU A 780 -9.30 7.24 30.64
N LEU A 781 -9.73 8.35 31.25
CA LEU A 781 -8.88 9.50 31.57
C LEU A 781 -7.89 9.15 32.69
N ASP A 782 -8.37 8.55 33.78
CA ASP A 782 -7.53 8.06 34.89
C ASP A 782 -6.46 7.09 34.40
N ALA A 783 -6.83 6.16 33.50
CA ALA A 783 -5.92 5.20 32.90
C ALA A 783 -4.85 5.87 32.02
N THR A 784 -5.27 6.85 31.21
CA THR A 784 -4.36 7.61 30.33
C THR A 784 -3.39 8.46 31.15
N GLU A 785 -3.88 9.13 32.18
CA GLU A 785 -3.06 9.95 33.07
C GLU A 785 -2.06 9.10 33.86
N THR A 786 -2.51 7.96 34.41
CA THR A 786 -1.68 6.98 35.12
C THR A 786 -0.55 6.42 34.23
N LEU A 787 -0.86 6.16 32.96
CA LEU A 787 0.13 5.76 31.97
C LEU A 787 1.15 6.88 31.73
N PHE A 788 0.70 8.12 31.48
CA PHE A 788 1.56 9.26 31.20
C PHE A 788 2.48 9.60 32.37
N ALA A 789 1.97 9.57 33.60
CA ALA A 789 2.75 9.76 34.82
C ALA A 789 3.89 8.72 34.98
N SER A 790 3.77 7.56 34.34
CA SER A 790 4.76 6.49 34.39
C SER A 790 5.85 6.58 33.31
N ILE A 791 5.78 7.57 32.41
CA ILE A 791 6.74 7.74 31.30
C ILE A 791 7.90 8.64 31.77
N PRO A 792 9.18 8.20 31.70
CA PRO A 792 10.32 8.99 32.15
C PRO A 792 10.54 10.27 31.31
N GLU A 793 10.67 11.42 31.99
CA GLU A 793 10.76 12.77 31.39
C GLU A 793 11.96 12.97 30.44
N ALA A 794 13.11 12.33 30.73
CA ALA A 794 14.30 12.40 29.87
C ALA A 794 14.20 11.58 28.57
N LYS A 795 13.10 10.83 28.37
CA LYS A 795 12.93 9.89 27.25
C LYS A 795 11.77 10.35 26.37
N THR A 796 12.12 11.02 25.28
CA THR A 796 11.20 11.56 24.27
C THR A 796 10.17 10.53 23.81
N TRP A 797 8.95 11.00 23.53
CA TRP A 797 7.84 10.34 22.84
C TRP A 797 8.20 9.84 21.42
N ARG A 798 9.29 9.08 21.24
CA ARG A 798 9.48 8.26 20.05
C ARG A 798 8.45 7.13 20.17
N ALA A 799 7.26 7.40 19.64
CA ALA A 799 6.07 6.60 19.85
C ALA A 799 6.35 5.15 19.53
N ASN A 800 6.36 4.32 20.58
CA ASN A 800 6.00 2.95 20.38
C ASN A 800 4.46 2.92 20.32
N TYR A 801 3.91 2.61 19.15
CA TYR A 801 2.46 2.49 18.89
C TYR A 801 1.74 1.68 20.00
N TYR A 802 2.44 0.75 20.64
CA TYR A 802 1.91 -0.14 21.67
C TYR A 802 1.72 0.50 23.06
N LEU A 803 2.36 1.64 23.37
CA LEU A 803 2.26 2.27 24.69
C LEU A 803 0.99 3.10 24.87
N ILE A 804 0.52 3.76 23.81
CA ILE A 804 -0.50 4.82 23.88
C ILE A 804 -1.94 4.32 23.62
N ARG A 805 -2.25 3.05 23.94
CA ARG A 805 -3.56 2.47 23.60
C ARG A 805 -4.70 3.05 24.46
N TRP A 806 -4.44 3.36 25.73
CA TRP A 806 -5.39 4.05 26.61
C TRP A 806 -5.79 5.42 26.03
N GLU A 807 -4.80 6.26 25.73
CA GLU A 807 -4.97 7.56 25.07
C GLU A 807 -5.80 7.45 23.78
N LYS A 808 -5.43 6.52 22.88
CA LYS A 808 -6.17 6.31 21.62
C LYS A 808 -7.62 5.90 21.84
N THR A 809 -7.88 5.12 22.88
CA THR A 809 -9.24 4.69 23.22
C THR A 809 -10.05 5.86 23.77
N ALA A 810 -9.46 6.71 24.61
CA ALA A 810 -10.07 7.95 25.09
C ALA A 810 -10.37 8.94 23.95
N ILE A 811 -9.41 9.17 23.05
CA ILE A 811 -9.60 10.02 21.86
C ILE A 811 -10.73 9.47 20.98
N LYS A 812 -10.72 8.18 20.66
CA LYS A 812 -11.78 7.55 19.87
C LYS A 812 -13.15 7.70 20.54
N ALA A 813 -13.21 7.56 21.87
CA ALA A 813 -14.43 7.75 22.65
C ALA A 813 -14.86 9.22 22.76
N TYR A 814 -13.98 10.18 22.54
CA TYR A 814 -14.34 11.60 22.50
C TYR A 814 -14.79 12.03 21.09
N ASP A 815 -14.15 11.52 20.04
CA ASP A 815 -14.49 11.82 18.65
C ASP A 815 -15.80 11.13 18.20
N ASP A 816 -16.22 10.07 18.89
CA ASP A 816 -17.50 9.39 18.68
C ASP A 816 -18.68 10.26 19.11
N GLU A 817 -19.59 10.52 18.17
CA GLU A 817 -20.71 11.43 18.39
C GLU A 817 -21.67 11.04 19.50
N GLN A 818 -21.91 9.76 19.65
CA GLN A 818 -22.87 9.25 20.63
C GLN A 818 -22.22 9.17 22.00
N ALA A 819 -20.92 8.86 22.04
CA ALA A 819 -20.14 8.86 23.26
C ALA A 819 -20.12 10.24 23.93
N ARG A 820 -20.08 11.33 23.15
CA ARG A 820 -19.93 12.70 23.66
C ARG A 820 -21.02 13.14 24.63
N ALA A 821 -22.23 12.58 24.53
CA ALA A 821 -23.30 12.87 25.49
C ALA A 821 -22.93 12.48 26.92
N TYR A 822 -21.94 11.60 27.09
CA TYR A 822 -21.44 11.14 28.39
C TYR A 822 -20.20 11.92 28.89
N TRP A 823 -19.73 12.93 28.15
CA TRP A 823 -18.55 13.72 28.54
C TRP A 823 -18.97 15.02 29.23
N THR A 824 -18.52 15.22 30.46
CA THR A 824 -18.66 16.51 31.17
C THR A 824 -17.58 17.51 30.74
N ASP A 825 -17.84 18.80 30.93
CA ASP A 825 -16.87 19.85 30.59
C ASP A 825 -15.54 19.68 31.34
N LYS A 826 -15.59 19.25 32.61
CA LYS A 826 -14.38 18.93 33.40
C LYS A 826 -13.57 17.80 32.78
N GLN A 827 -14.22 16.75 32.28
CA GLN A 827 -13.55 15.62 31.63
C GLN A 827 -12.92 16.02 30.29
N LYS A 828 -13.57 16.90 29.51
CA LYS A 828 -13.02 17.45 28.27
C LYS A 828 -11.73 18.25 28.57
N ILE A 829 -11.77 19.15 29.55
CA ILE A 829 -10.59 19.92 29.99
C ILE A 829 -9.47 19.00 30.48
N ARG A 830 -9.82 17.95 31.21
CA ARG A 830 -8.84 16.96 31.66
C ARG A 830 -8.16 16.26 30.48
N LEU A 831 -8.91 15.79 29.48
CA LEU A 831 -8.33 15.21 28.26
C LEU A 831 -7.44 16.23 27.54
N TRP A 832 -7.87 17.49 27.46
CA TRP A 832 -7.11 18.59 26.86
C TRP A 832 -5.72 18.71 27.49
N HIS A 833 -5.65 18.82 28.82
CA HIS A 833 -4.36 18.93 29.51
C HIS A 833 -3.45 17.73 29.29
N LEU A 834 -3.98 16.50 29.28
CA LEU A 834 -3.18 15.30 29.04
C LEU A 834 -2.51 15.35 27.65
N LEU A 835 -3.31 15.64 26.62
CA LEU A 835 -2.83 15.66 25.24
C LEU A 835 -1.93 16.87 24.96
N ASN A 836 -2.28 18.04 25.48
CA ASN A 836 -1.48 19.25 25.33
C ASN A 836 -0.14 19.14 26.07
N TRP A 837 -0.12 18.61 27.30
CA TRP A 837 1.13 18.33 28.02
C TRP A 837 2.07 17.40 27.22
N LYS A 838 1.53 16.33 26.62
CA LYS A 838 2.28 15.43 25.75
C LYS A 838 2.87 16.16 24.54
N TYR A 839 2.06 16.96 23.85
CA TYR A 839 2.48 17.74 22.69
C TYR A 839 3.63 18.72 23.03
N LEU A 840 3.46 19.52 24.09
CA LEU A 840 4.46 20.49 24.53
C LEU A 840 5.75 19.80 25.00
N SER A 841 5.64 18.68 25.72
CA SER A 841 6.79 17.88 26.17
C SER A 841 7.59 17.28 25.00
N ALA A 842 6.97 17.08 23.84
CA ALA A 842 7.64 16.63 22.62
C ALA A 842 8.36 17.75 21.83
N LYS A 843 8.37 18.99 22.34
CA LYS A 843 8.93 20.19 21.69
C LYS A 843 8.39 20.42 20.27
N LYS A 844 7.11 20.12 20.05
CA LYS A 844 6.43 20.25 18.74
C LYS A 844 7.14 19.54 17.56
N LYS A 845 8.06 18.60 17.82
CA LYS A 845 8.87 17.96 16.77
C LYS A 845 8.08 17.06 15.83
N THR A 846 6.86 16.70 16.21
CA THR A 846 5.96 15.82 15.46
C THR A 846 4.54 16.37 15.63
N GLY A 847 3.99 17.00 14.58
CA GLY A 847 2.60 17.49 14.57
C GLY A 847 1.57 16.40 14.86
N ASP A 848 1.95 15.13 14.70
CA ASP A 848 1.17 13.93 15.03
C ASP A 848 0.73 13.79 16.49
N TYR A 849 1.27 14.60 17.42
CA TYR A 849 0.91 14.53 18.85
C TYR A 849 -0.04 15.63 19.33
N GLN A 850 -0.49 16.52 18.45
CA GLN A 850 -1.44 17.54 18.85
C GLN A 850 -2.81 16.94 19.21
N PRO A 851 -3.53 17.55 20.17
CA PRO A 851 -4.93 17.22 20.44
C PRO A 851 -5.83 17.29 19.18
N PRO A 852 -6.95 16.53 19.15
CA PRO A 852 -7.97 16.66 18.12
C PRO A 852 -8.55 18.08 18.07
N LEU A 853 -8.93 18.57 16.87
CA LEU A 853 -9.44 19.94 16.69
C LEU A 853 -10.63 20.24 17.60
N ARG A 854 -11.58 19.31 17.74
CA ARG A 854 -12.73 19.49 18.62
C ARG A 854 -12.33 19.82 20.06
N LEU A 855 -11.27 19.19 20.55
CA LEU A 855 -10.80 19.38 21.92
C LEU A 855 -10.17 20.76 22.13
N TYR A 856 -9.49 21.30 21.12
CA TYR A 856 -9.06 22.70 21.12
C TYR A 856 -10.26 23.65 21.20
N LEU A 857 -11.30 23.40 20.39
CA LEU A 857 -12.50 24.25 20.35
C LEU A 857 -13.27 24.21 21.68
N ASP A 858 -13.44 23.02 22.26
CA ASP A 858 -14.05 22.85 23.59
C ASP A 858 -13.22 23.56 24.68
N ALA A 859 -11.89 23.41 24.67
CA ALA A 859 -11.03 24.04 25.68
C ALA A 859 -11.08 25.57 25.64
N VAL A 860 -11.14 26.18 24.44
CA VAL A 860 -11.29 27.63 24.29
C VAL A 860 -12.69 28.08 24.72
N THR A 861 -13.74 27.35 24.32
CA THR A 861 -15.13 27.67 24.70
C THR A 861 -15.34 27.63 26.21
N LEU A 862 -14.65 26.71 26.89
CA LEU A 862 -14.68 26.56 28.34
C LEU A 862 -13.71 27.50 29.08
N GLY A 863 -12.93 28.31 28.35
CA GLY A 863 -12.02 29.31 28.92
C GLY A 863 -10.69 28.76 29.46
N GLU A 864 -10.34 27.51 29.17
CA GLU A 864 -9.07 26.89 29.60
C GLU A 864 -7.91 27.16 28.63
N ALA A 865 -8.23 27.22 27.33
CA ALA A 865 -7.28 27.55 26.27
C ALA A 865 -7.59 28.93 25.67
N SER A 866 -6.61 29.54 25.02
CA SER A 866 -6.78 30.84 24.37
C SER A 866 -6.81 30.72 22.84
N GLU A 867 -7.10 31.83 22.16
CA GLU A 867 -6.98 31.89 20.70
C GLU A 867 -5.55 31.55 20.21
N SER A 868 -4.54 31.80 21.05
CA SER A 868 -3.14 31.45 20.77
C SER A 868 -2.93 29.95 20.54
N ASP A 869 -3.66 29.09 21.26
CA ASP A 869 -3.59 27.64 21.07
C ASP A 869 -4.17 27.22 19.71
N ILE A 870 -5.19 27.94 19.20
CA ILE A 870 -5.75 27.71 17.87
C ILE A 870 -4.77 28.14 16.78
N PHE A 871 -4.09 29.27 16.95
CA PHE A 871 -3.02 29.69 16.05
C PHE A 871 -1.93 28.61 15.94
N ASP A 872 -1.42 28.11 17.08
CA ASP A 872 -0.42 27.02 17.09
C ASP A 872 -0.95 25.75 16.40
N LYS A 873 -2.20 25.39 16.66
CA LYS A 873 -2.86 24.25 16.00
C LYS A 873 -2.87 24.41 14.49
N ILE A 874 -3.21 25.60 13.98
CA ILE A 874 -3.27 25.85 12.53
C ILE A 874 -1.86 25.79 11.91
N MET A 875 -0.85 26.34 12.58
CA MET A 875 0.51 26.51 12.03
C MET A 875 1.33 25.22 12.00
N HIS A 876 1.08 24.30 12.94
CA HIS A 876 1.86 23.08 13.13
C HIS A 876 1.12 21.79 12.74
N SER A 877 0.01 21.90 12.01
CA SER A 877 -0.83 20.76 11.64
C SER A 877 -1.39 20.85 10.22
N ASN A 878 -2.09 19.79 9.81
CA ASN A 878 -2.75 19.73 8.51
C ASN A 878 -4.22 20.24 8.55
N ILE A 879 -4.61 20.94 9.63
CA ILE A 879 -6.00 21.33 9.88
C ILE A 879 -6.46 22.50 9.00
N MET A 880 -5.55 23.33 8.48
CA MET A 880 -5.88 24.44 7.58
C MET A 880 -6.76 23.96 6.42
N ARG A 881 -6.50 22.73 5.94
CA ARG A 881 -7.29 22.06 4.90
C ARG A 881 -8.73 21.79 5.28
N GLU A 882 -9.01 21.49 6.54
CA GLU A 882 -10.37 21.27 7.02
C GLU A 882 -11.08 22.60 7.27
N LEU A 883 -10.39 23.52 7.96
CA LEU A 883 -10.96 24.80 8.40
C LEU A 883 -11.35 25.74 7.25
N THR A 884 -10.65 25.63 6.11
CA THR A 884 -10.91 26.49 4.95
C THR A 884 -11.80 25.85 3.89
N ARG A 885 -12.51 24.75 4.16
CA ARG A 885 -13.46 24.16 3.19
C ARG A 885 -14.71 25.04 3.04
N HIS A 886 -15.27 25.10 1.83
CA HIS A 886 -16.54 25.81 1.60
C HIS A 886 -17.70 25.25 2.43
N LYS A 887 -17.85 23.92 2.45
CA LYS A 887 -18.75 23.25 3.38
C LYS A 887 -17.94 22.97 4.63
N ARG A 888 -18.21 23.75 5.68
CA ARG A 888 -17.63 23.50 6.99
C ARG A 888 -18.12 22.15 7.50
N SER A 889 -17.30 21.49 8.31
CA SER A 889 -17.78 20.36 9.07
C SER A 889 -18.88 20.84 10.02
N GLU A 890 -19.89 20.00 10.27
CA GLU A 890 -20.95 20.26 11.26
C GLU A 890 -20.36 20.59 12.63
N LEU A 891 -19.14 20.08 12.91
CA LEU A 891 -18.36 20.44 14.07
C LEU A 891 -18.10 21.95 14.17
N LEU A 892 -17.62 22.60 13.10
CA LEU A 892 -17.28 24.02 13.10
C LEU A 892 -18.52 24.93 13.16
N GLU A 893 -19.70 24.43 12.85
CA GLU A 893 -20.95 25.21 12.98
C GLU A 893 -21.40 25.31 14.45
N GLN A 894 -20.83 24.52 15.35
CA GLN A 894 -21.16 24.51 16.78
C GLN A 894 -20.37 25.54 17.62
N TYR A 895 -19.38 26.21 17.02
CA TYR A 895 -18.50 27.17 17.69
C TYR A 895 -18.51 28.49 16.89
N ASP A 896 -18.45 29.65 17.55
CA ASP A 896 -18.60 30.95 16.86
C ASP A 896 -17.27 31.74 16.70
N PHE A 897 -16.27 31.50 17.55
CA PHE A 897 -15.08 32.36 17.68
C PHE A 897 -13.94 32.06 16.69
N GLN A 898 -13.99 30.91 16.01
CA GLN A 898 -12.87 30.41 15.21
C GLN A 898 -12.78 31.03 13.81
N GLU A 899 -13.87 31.61 13.29
CA GLU A 899 -13.87 32.14 11.92
C GLU A 899 -12.91 33.33 11.73
N PRO A 900 -12.87 34.34 12.62
CA PRO A 900 -11.89 35.42 12.53
C PRO A 900 -10.44 34.93 12.52
N ILE A 901 -10.10 33.95 13.37
CA ILE A 901 -8.74 33.39 13.46
C ILE A 901 -8.36 32.69 12.16
N VAL A 902 -9.26 31.87 11.61
CA VAL A 902 -9.05 31.17 10.33
C VAL A 902 -8.85 32.16 9.19
N ILE A 903 -9.66 33.23 9.15
CA ILE A 903 -9.51 34.31 8.17
C ILE A 903 -8.13 34.98 8.31
N GLN A 904 -7.73 35.36 9.52
CA GLN A 904 -6.42 35.98 9.77
C GLN A 904 -5.26 35.07 9.34
N CYS A 905 -5.30 33.79 9.70
CA CYS A 905 -4.29 32.82 9.31
C CYS A 905 -4.22 32.66 7.80
N ARG A 906 -5.37 32.48 7.14
CA ARG A 906 -5.48 32.37 5.68
C ARG A 906 -4.92 33.62 5.01
N ASP A 907 -5.34 34.80 5.45
CA ASP A 907 -5.00 36.06 4.82
C ASP A 907 -3.50 36.38 4.98
N ARG A 908 -2.89 36.04 6.13
CA ARG A 908 -1.43 36.13 6.35
C ARG A 908 -0.66 35.15 5.46
N VAL A 909 -1.15 33.92 5.31
CA VAL A 909 -0.53 32.95 4.38
C VAL A 909 -0.63 33.46 2.93
N LEU A 910 -1.78 34.00 2.52
CA LEU A 910 -1.96 34.60 1.20
C LEU A 910 -1.08 35.84 1.00
N GLU A 911 -0.95 36.72 2.00
CA GLU A 911 -0.07 37.89 1.96
C GLU A 911 1.37 37.51 1.61
N ILE A 912 1.90 36.47 2.25
CA ILE A 912 3.27 35.98 2.04
C ILE A 912 3.40 35.30 0.66
N GLU A 913 2.47 34.42 0.32
CA GLU A 913 2.59 33.57 -0.87
C GLU A 913 2.25 34.28 -2.17
N LEU A 914 1.49 35.38 -2.14
CA LEU A 914 1.19 36.19 -3.32
C LEU A 914 2.36 37.11 -3.71
N LYS A 915 3.28 37.40 -2.79
CA LYS A 915 4.48 38.22 -3.03
C LYS A 915 5.74 37.42 -3.36
N ARG A 916 5.78 36.12 -3.05
CA ARG A 916 7.00 35.30 -3.14
C ARG A 916 7.65 35.22 -4.53
N GLY A 917 8.97 34.96 -4.53
CA GLY A 917 9.76 34.52 -5.69
C GLY A 917 9.48 33.06 -6.10
N ASP A 918 10.40 32.42 -6.83
CA ASP A 918 10.28 31.00 -7.18
C ASP A 918 10.64 30.07 -6.01
N SER A 919 11.31 30.60 -4.98
CA SER A 919 11.68 29.91 -3.73
C SER A 919 10.49 29.74 -2.77
N ASN A 920 10.51 28.66 -1.98
CA ASN A 920 9.51 28.43 -0.94
C ASN A 920 9.65 29.43 0.21
N THR A 921 8.52 29.69 0.87
CA THR A 921 8.46 30.45 2.14
C THR A 921 8.07 29.53 3.29
N LEU A 922 8.11 30.02 4.53
CA LEU A 922 7.59 29.30 5.70
C LEU A 922 6.08 29.03 5.60
N ALA A 923 5.33 29.86 4.86
CA ALA A 923 3.88 29.72 4.67
C ALA A 923 3.50 28.71 3.56
N THR A 924 4.46 28.28 2.73
CA THR A 924 4.19 27.37 1.60
C THR A 924 3.48 26.06 2.00
N PRO A 925 3.89 25.36 3.10
CA PRO A 925 3.18 24.15 3.55
C PRO A 925 1.74 24.39 4.01
N LEU A 926 1.40 25.60 4.45
CA LEU A 926 0.04 25.98 4.85
C LEU A 926 -0.79 26.41 3.62
N ALA A 927 -0.16 27.06 2.65
CA ALA A 927 -0.82 27.55 1.44
C ALA A 927 -1.41 26.44 0.57
N VAL A 928 -0.70 25.30 0.48
CA VAL A 928 -1.19 24.11 -0.25
C VAL A 928 -2.35 23.39 0.45
N GLN A 929 -2.65 23.79 1.69
CA GLN A 929 -3.76 23.24 2.45
C GLN A 929 -5.05 24.04 2.24
N ILE A 930 -4.99 25.32 1.89
CA ILE A 930 -6.17 26.21 1.79
C ILE A 930 -7.20 25.65 0.79
N GLN A 931 -8.46 25.49 1.20
CA GLN A 931 -9.55 24.93 0.38
C GLN A 931 -10.59 25.97 -0.07
N SER A 932 -10.43 27.24 0.32
CA SER A 932 -11.33 28.33 -0.07
C SER A 932 -10.63 29.68 0.03
N VAL A 933 -10.72 30.47 -1.04
CA VAL A 933 -10.24 31.85 -1.11
C VAL A 933 -11.39 32.76 -1.61
N PRO A 934 -12.01 33.57 -0.73
CA PRO A 934 -13.18 34.37 -1.09
C PRO A 934 -12.81 35.72 -1.73
N GLY A 935 -13.63 36.17 -2.68
CA GLY A 935 -13.69 37.57 -3.11
C GLY A 935 -12.91 37.92 -4.38
N ILE A 936 -13.44 38.89 -5.14
CA ILE A 936 -12.80 39.42 -6.36
C ILE A 936 -11.39 39.96 -6.06
N GLY A 937 -11.16 40.56 -4.89
CA GLY A 937 -9.87 41.12 -4.51
C GLY A 937 -8.74 40.09 -4.53
N TYR A 938 -8.97 38.90 -3.95
CA TYR A 938 -7.98 37.83 -3.96
C TYR A 938 -7.84 37.19 -5.34
N LEU A 939 -8.93 37.06 -6.13
CA LEU A 939 -8.85 36.63 -7.52
C LEU A 939 -7.83 37.49 -8.29
N ILE A 940 -7.95 38.82 -8.22
CA ILE A 940 -7.03 39.74 -8.90
C ILE A 940 -5.59 39.58 -8.39
N LYS A 941 -5.40 39.50 -7.07
CA LYS A 941 -4.05 39.32 -6.49
C LYS A 941 -3.40 38.00 -6.95
N ILE A 942 -4.15 36.90 -6.98
CA ILE A 942 -3.67 35.60 -7.48
C ILE A 942 -3.30 35.70 -8.96
N LEU A 943 -4.15 36.31 -9.78
CA LEU A 943 -3.90 36.47 -11.22
C LEU A 943 -2.67 37.35 -11.50
N ASN A 944 -2.46 38.41 -10.72
CA ASN A 944 -1.27 39.25 -10.81
C ASN A 944 0.00 38.50 -10.37
N ALA A 945 -0.07 37.74 -9.28
CA ALA A 945 1.03 36.92 -8.79
C ALA A 945 1.44 35.83 -9.80
N LEU A 946 0.46 35.19 -10.45
CA LEU A 946 0.67 34.28 -11.57
C LEU A 946 1.29 35.01 -12.77
N GLY A 947 0.72 36.15 -13.17
CA GLY A 947 1.04 36.84 -14.43
C GLY A 947 1.01 35.86 -15.61
N GLU A 948 2.09 35.80 -16.39
CA GLU A 948 2.19 34.92 -17.57
C GLU A 948 2.37 33.42 -17.28
N GLU A 949 2.49 33.02 -16.01
CA GLU A 949 2.61 31.60 -15.65
C GLU A 949 1.37 30.82 -16.08
N SER A 950 1.57 29.67 -16.73
CA SER A 950 0.48 28.76 -17.07
C SER A 950 -0.06 28.06 -15.82
N LEU A 951 -1.34 27.71 -15.77
CA LEU A 951 -1.89 26.97 -14.64
C LEU A 951 -1.33 25.54 -14.55
N GLN A 952 -1.24 24.98 -13.34
CA GLN A 952 -0.87 23.58 -13.10
C GLN A 952 -2.04 22.64 -13.44
N ARG A 953 -1.74 21.48 -14.03
CA ARG A 953 -2.75 20.42 -14.25
C ARG A 953 -2.83 19.55 -12.99
N ALA A 954 -4.05 19.23 -12.57
CA ALA A 954 -4.41 18.30 -11.48
C ALA A 954 -3.49 18.28 -10.24
N TYR A 955 -2.44 17.46 -10.23
CA TYR A 955 -1.65 17.13 -9.04
C TYR A 955 -0.52 18.13 -8.76
N ILE A 956 -0.36 18.47 -7.48
CA ILE A 956 0.83 19.14 -6.94
C ILE A 956 1.84 18.03 -6.62
N HIS A 957 2.90 17.91 -7.42
CA HIS A 957 4.00 16.98 -7.11
C HIS A 957 5.14 17.67 -6.35
N GLU A 958 5.26 18.99 -6.49
CA GLU A 958 6.17 19.86 -5.76
C GLU A 958 5.52 21.21 -5.50
N ASP A 959 5.87 21.84 -4.38
CA ASP A 959 5.34 23.14 -3.97
C ASP A 959 6.04 24.29 -4.73
N THR A 960 5.94 24.32 -6.05
CA THR A 960 6.45 25.42 -6.90
C THR A 960 5.55 26.66 -6.82
N LYS A 961 6.06 27.84 -7.21
CA LYS A 961 5.24 29.05 -7.35
C LYS A 961 3.94 28.79 -8.11
N ARG A 962 4.08 28.21 -9.29
CA ARG A 962 2.99 27.86 -10.19
C ARG A 962 1.96 26.93 -9.56
N SER A 963 2.39 25.84 -8.91
CA SER A 963 1.47 24.82 -8.39
C SER A 963 0.63 25.34 -7.24
N VAL A 964 1.23 26.04 -6.27
CA VAL A 964 0.48 26.63 -5.14
C VAL A 964 -0.46 27.72 -5.63
N LEU A 965 -0.01 28.65 -6.48
CA LEU A 965 -0.88 29.74 -6.96
C LEU A 965 -2.03 29.21 -7.84
N SER A 966 -1.78 28.16 -8.63
CA SER A 966 -2.85 27.49 -9.40
C SER A 966 -3.86 26.81 -8.47
N HIS A 967 -3.38 26.22 -7.37
CA HIS A 967 -4.25 25.65 -6.35
C HIS A 967 -5.10 26.73 -5.67
N LEU A 968 -4.50 27.84 -5.22
CA LEU A 968 -5.21 28.97 -4.63
C LEU A 968 -6.24 29.57 -5.60
N LEU A 969 -5.92 29.66 -6.90
CA LEU A 969 -6.88 30.07 -7.93
C LEU A 969 -8.05 29.09 -8.02
N LYS A 970 -7.77 27.79 -8.09
CA LYS A 970 -8.78 26.73 -8.22
C LYS A 970 -9.78 26.74 -7.07
N VAL A 971 -9.34 27.08 -5.86
CA VAL A 971 -10.20 27.20 -4.67
C VAL A 971 -10.74 28.62 -4.44
N SER A 972 -10.54 29.53 -5.39
CA SER A 972 -11.10 30.88 -5.32
C SER A 972 -12.55 30.93 -5.77
N HIS A 973 -13.33 31.86 -5.22
CA HIS A 973 -14.76 32.01 -5.50
C HIS A 973 -15.27 33.43 -5.17
N PRO A 974 -16.38 33.88 -5.81
CA PRO A 974 -17.03 35.12 -5.46
C PRO A 974 -17.59 35.11 -4.02
N GLU A 975 -17.53 36.25 -3.34
CA GLU A 975 -18.28 36.49 -2.10
C GLU A 975 -19.74 36.86 -2.38
N LYS A 976 -20.60 36.75 -1.35
CA LYS A 976 -22.02 37.15 -1.46
C LYS A 976 -22.20 38.63 -1.84
N ALA A 977 -21.25 39.48 -1.46
CA ALA A 977 -21.27 40.91 -1.76
C ALA A 977 -20.71 41.24 -3.16
N ASP A 978 -20.07 40.29 -3.85
CA ASP A 978 -19.53 40.50 -5.17
C ASP A 978 -20.66 40.62 -6.21
N SER A 979 -20.57 41.64 -7.07
CA SER A 979 -21.54 41.90 -8.13
C SER A 979 -20.87 41.85 -9.50
N GLN A 980 -21.67 41.67 -10.56
CA GLN A 980 -21.13 41.68 -11.92
C GLN A 980 -20.42 43.01 -12.24
N GLU A 981 -20.89 44.11 -11.66
CA GLU A 981 -20.38 45.45 -11.90
C GLU A 981 -19.00 45.65 -11.26
N THR A 982 -18.82 45.20 -10.00
CA THR A 982 -17.52 45.22 -9.33
C THR A 982 -16.52 44.27 -9.99
N PHE A 983 -16.97 43.10 -10.47
CA PHE A 983 -16.15 42.18 -11.25
C PHE A 983 -15.64 42.82 -12.55
N ASN A 984 -16.52 43.44 -13.33
CA ASN A 984 -16.16 44.08 -14.60
C ASN A 984 -15.12 45.20 -14.39
N GLN A 985 -15.31 46.02 -13.36
CA GLN A 985 -14.37 47.09 -13.00
C GLN A 985 -13.00 46.54 -12.61
N ALA A 986 -12.96 45.52 -11.75
CA ALA A 986 -11.71 44.91 -11.27
C ALA A 986 -10.93 44.22 -12.39
N ILE A 987 -11.60 43.44 -13.25
CA ILE A 987 -10.97 42.77 -14.39
C ILE A 987 -10.40 43.79 -15.39
N LYS A 988 -11.16 44.85 -15.70
CA LYS A 988 -10.72 45.92 -16.60
C LYS A 988 -9.54 46.70 -16.03
N ALA A 989 -9.57 47.04 -14.74
CA ALA A 989 -8.49 47.75 -14.06
C ALA A 989 -7.20 46.91 -14.00
N ALA A 990 -7.31 45.60 -13.78
CA ALA A 990 -6.17 44.69 -13.75
C ALA A 990 -5.65 44.29 -15.15
N GLY A 991 -6.39 44.61 -16.22
CA GLY A 991 -5.97 44.30 -17.59
C GLY A 991 -5.88 42.80 -17.89
N ILE A 992 -6.76 41.98 -17.30
CA ILE A 992 -6.70 40.52 -17.47
C ILE A 992 -7.12 40.13 -18.89
N ALA A 993 -6.26 39.39 -19.58
CA ALA A 993 -6.52 38.93 -20.95
C ALA A 993 -7.70 37.94 -21.02
N GLU A 994 -8.47 37.99 -22.11
CA GLU A 994 -9.60 37.09 -22.40
C GLU A 994 -9.24 35.62 -22.21
N GLN A 995 -8.09 35.18 -22.75
CA GLN A 995 -7.65 33.78 -22.63
C GLN A 995 -7.44 33.36 -21.15
N ARG A 996 -6.93 34.26 -20.31
CA ARG A 996 -6.76 33.97 -18.88
C ARG A 996 -8.11 33.89 -18.17
N LEU A 997 -9.10 34.68 -18.56
CA LEU A 997 -10.46 34.56 -18.02
C LEU A 997 -11.11 33.22 -18.37
N LEU A 998 -10.84 32.67 -19.56
CA LEU A 998 -11.28 31.31 -19.92
C LEU A 998 -10.58 30.25 -19.08
N GLU A 999 -9.28 30.40 -18.82
CA GLU A 999 -8.55 29.53 -17.91
C GLU A 999 -9.12 29.59 -16.49
N VAL A 1000 -9.52 30.77 -16.00
CA VAL A 1000 -10.20 30.95 -14.71
C VAL A 1000 -11.56 30.25 -14.72
N ALA A 1001 -12.40 30.50 -15.72
CA ALA A 1001 -13.71 29.87 -15.84
C ALA A 1001 -13.64 28.34 -15.83
N VAL A 1002 -12.64 27.76 -16.49
CA VAL A 1002 -12.45 26.31 -16.55
C VAL A 1002 -11.81 25.76 -15.26
N SER A 1003 -10.79 26.43 -14.72
CA SER A 1003 -10.05 25.93 -13.56
C SER A 1003 -10.76 26.17 -12.23
N ALA A 1004 -11.53 27.26 -12.13
CA ALA A 1004 -12.31 27.67 -10.98
C ALA A 1004 -13.75 28.04 -11.41
N PRO A 1005 -14.62 27.03 -11.68
CA PRO A 1005 -15.96 27.23 -12.25
C PRO A 1005 -16.89 28.15 -11.44
N ALA A 1006 -16.58 28.44 -10.18
CA ALA A 1006 -17.30 29.43 -9.38
C ALA A 1006 -17.37 30.82 -10.04
N TRP A 1007 -16.43 31.14 -10.93
CA TRP A 1007 -16.36 32.40 -11.65
C TRP A 1007 -17.01 32.38 -13.04
N VAL A 1008 -17.51 31.24 -13.53
CA VAL A 1008 -17.89 31.08 -14.95
C VAL A 1008 -19.01 32.02 -15.38
N VAL A 1009 -20.00 32.27 -14.53
CA VAL A 1009 -21.12 33.19 -14.80
C VAL A 1009 -20.62 34.62 -14.97
N PHE A 1010 -19.74 35.05 -14.06
CA PHE A 1010 -19.11 36.38 -14.12
C PHE A 1010 -18.30 36.57 -15.39
N VAL A 1011 -17.55 35.54 -15.79
CA VAL A 1011 -16.74 35.53 -17.02
C VAL A 1011 -17.63 35.52 -18.26
N GLU A 1012 -18.69 34.72 -18.31
CA GLU A 1012 -19.63 34.66 -19.43
C GLU A 1012 -20.26 36.04 -19.69
N ASN A 1013 -20.73 36.70 -18.63
CA ASN A 1013 -21.34 38.02 -18.71
C ASN A 1013 -20.34 39.11 -19.12
N TYR A 1014 -19.11 39.06 -18.63
CA TYR A 1014 -18.05 40.01 -19.00
C TYR A 1014 -17.61 39.87 -20.46
N LEU A 1015 -17.50 38.63 -20.96
CA LEU A 1015 -17.09 38.36 -22.33
C LEU A 1015 -18.24 38.45 -23.34
N HIS A 1016 -19.49 38.42 -22.87
CA HIS A 1016 -20.70 38.25 -23.68
C HIS A 1016 -20.67 36.96 -24.52
N TRP A 1017 -20.21 35.87 -23.92
CA TRP A 1017 -20.09 34.55 -24.57
C TRP A 1017 -21.21 33.61 -24.12
N GLN A 1018 -22.42 33.85 -24.63
CA GLN A 1018 -23.57 32.99 -24.34
C GLN A 1018 -23.22 31.51 -24.58
N GLY A 1019 -23.48 30.68 -23.57
CA GLY A 1019 -23.20 29.25 -23.61
C GLY A 1019 -21.79 28.84 -23.15
N LEU A 1020 -21.02 29.75 -22.55
CA LEU A 1020 -19.72 29.44 -21.96
C LEU A 1020 -19.88 28.56 -20.71
N GLU A 1021 -20.83 28.90 -19.82
CA GLU A 1021 -21.11 28.14 -18.61
C GLU A 1021 -21.44 26.69 -18.92
N THR A 1022 -22.41 26.45 -19.81
CA THR A 1022 -22.80 25.09 -20.20
C THR A 1022 -21.63 24.32 -20.84
N ALA A 1023 -20.76 24.97 -21.60
CA ALA A 1023 -19.59 24.32 -22.19
C ALA A 1023 -18.54 23.93 -21.13
N VAL A 1024 -18.29 24.80 -20.15
CA VAL A 1024 -17.38 24.53 -19.03
C VAL A 1024 -17.89 23.34 -18.21
N TRP A 1025 -19.17 23.33 -17.83
CA TRP A 1025 -19.76 22.21 -17.08
C TRP A 1025 -19.74 20.91 -17.87
N TRP A 1026 -19.91 20.98 -19.20
CA TRP A 1026 -19.78 19.80 -20.06
C TRP A 1026 -18.38 19.17 -19.94
N PHE A 1027 -17.30 19.96 -19.97
CA PHE A 1027 -15.95 19.44 -19.75
C PHE A 1027 -15.75 18.89 -18.32
N HIS A 1028 -16.27 19.55 -17.29
CA HIS A 1028 -16.15 19.03 -15.91
C HIS A 1028 -16.86 17.68 -15.72
N ALA A 1029 -18.03 17.50 -16.33
CA ALA A 1029 -18.79 16.25 -16.29
C ALA A 1029 -18.06 15.08 -16.95
N HIS A 1030 -17.36 15.33 -18.06
CA HIS A 1030 -16.80 14.26 -18.92
C HIS A 1030 -15.30 14.02 -18.72
N THR A 1031 -14.69 14.62 -17.69
CA THR A 1031 -13.26 14.48 -17.38
C THR A 1031 -12.98 13.65 -16.12
N LYS A 1032 -13.99 13.04 -15.50
CA LYS A 1032 -13.84 12.24 -14.28
C LYS A 1032 -13.91 10.75 -14.58
N GLU A 1033 -13.07 9.96 -13.90
CA GLU A 1033 -12.97 8.51 -14.06
C GLU A 1033 -13.59 7.74 -12.89
N TYR A 1034 -13.82 8.41 -11.76
CA TYR A 1034 -14.44 7.82 -10.58
C TYR A 1034 -15.46 8.79 -9.97
N ALA A 1035 -16.58 8.25 -9.47
CA ALA A 1035 -17.67 9.05 -8.91
C ALA A 1035 -17.24 9.92 -7.71
N TYR A 1036 -16.30 9.44 -6.88
CA TYR A 1036 -15.78 10.23 -5.74
C TYR A 1036 -15.00 11.49 -6.16
N GLN A 1037 -14.64 11.63 -7.45
CA GLN A 1037 -13.95 12.81 -7.98
C GLN A 1037 -14.90 13.95 -8.35
N VAL A 1038 -16.21 13.73 -8.29
CA VAL A 1038 -17.23 14.76 -8.50
C VAL A 1038 -17.62 15.33 -7.15
N GLU A 1039 -17.25 16.59 -6.90
CA GLU A 1039 -17.71 17.29 -5.71
C GLU A 1039 -19.24 17.50 -5.80
N GLN A 1040 -19.96 17.34 -4.69
CA GLN A 1040 -21.43 17.50 -4.63
C GLN A 1040 -21.93 18.84 -5.21
N LYS A 1041 -21.12 19.90 -5.08
CA LYS A 1041 -21.41 21.22 -5.66
C LYS A 1041 -21.39 21.23 -7.20
N TRP A 1042 -20.59 20.35 -7.80
CA TRP A 1042 -20.52 20.18 -9.26
C TRP A 1042 -21.63 19.28 -9.76
N GLU A 1043 -22.02 18.25 -9.00
CA GLU A 1043 -23.18 17.41 -9.31
C GLU A 1043 -24.46 18.26 -9.45
N ASN A 1044 -24.72 19.17 -8.52
CA ASN A 1044 -25.86 20.09 -8.61
C ASN A 1044 -25.82 21.00 -9.85
N ALA A 1045 -24.64 21.37 -10.32
CA ALA A 1045 -24.48 22.17 -11.53
C ALA A 1045 -24.68 21.32 -12.79
N ILE A 1046 -24.12 20.11 -12.82
CA ILE A 1046 -24.21 19.15 -13.93
C ILE A 1046 -25.66 18.67 -14.13
N ASN A 1047 -26.37 18.35 -13.04
CA ASN A 1047 -27.76 17.88 -13.06
C ASN A 1047 -28.75 18.91 -13.63
N ARG A 1048 -28.35 20.19 -13.76
CA ARG A 1048 -29.17 21.21 -14.46
C ARG A 1048 -29.17 21.02 -15.98
N TYR A 1049 -28.17 20.31 -16.52
CA TYR A 1049 -27.93 20.22 -17.95
C TYR A 1049 -28.16 18.84 -18.55
N THR A 1050 -28.17 17.78 -17.74
CA THR A 1050 -28.35 16.41 -18.22
C THR A 1050 -29.19 15.57 -17.26
N PRO A 1051 -30.04 14.65 -17.77
CA PRO A 1051 -30.73 13.66 -16.96
C PRO A 1051 -29.83 12.48 -16.57
N LEU A 1052 -28.60 12.39 -17.08
CA LEU A 1052 -27.66 11.32 -16.74
C LEU A 1052 -27.18 11.47 -15.30
N SER A 1053 -27.15 10.36 -14.57
CA SER A 1053 -26.52 10.33 -13.24
C SER A 1053 -25.01 10.51 -13.35
N VAL A 1054 -24.38 10.98 -12.26
CA VAL A 1054 -22.91 11.08 -12.16
C VAL A 1054 -22.24 9.73 -12.44
N GLN A 1055 -22.80 8.63 -11.93
CA GLN A 1055 -22.26 7.29 -12.17
C GLN A 1055 -22.31 6.92 -13.66
N ASN A 1056 -23.41 7.23 -14.35
CA ASN A 1056 -23.51 6.99 -15.81
C ASN A 1056 -22.44 7.77 -16.57
N LEU A 1057 -22.22 9.05 -16.22
CA LEU A 1057 -21.17 9.88 -16.83
C LEU A 1057 -19.78 9.31 -16.58
N VAL A 1058 -19.52 8.78 -15.38
CA VAL A 1058 -18.27 8.10 -15.00
C VAL A 1058 -18.09 6.79 -15.75
N ASP A 1059 -19.15 6.03 -15.97
CA ASP A 1059 -19.14 4.73 -16.67
C ASP A 1059 -19.00 4.88 -18.20
N GLY A 1060 -19.06 6.10 -18.73
CA GLY A 1060 -18.82 6.37 -20.16
C GLY A 1060 -20.04 6.85 -20.93
N ALA A 1061 -21.19 7.05 -20.28
CA ALA A 1061 -22.33 7.67 -20.92
C ALA A 1061 -22.05 9.14 -21.23
N VAL A 1062 -22.54 9.60 -22.39
CA VAL A 1062 -22.37 10.98 -22.86
C VAL A 1062 -23.72 11.51 -23.30
N ASP A 1063 -24.09 12.70 -22.82
CA ASP A 1063 -25.28 13.41 -23.27
C ASP A 1063 -24.97 14.19 -24.56
N VAL A 1064 -25.39 13.60 -25.68
CA VAL A 1064 -25.13 14.13 -27.03
C VAL A 1064 -25.92 15.42 -27.29
N ASP A 1065 -27.12 15.56 -26.72
CA ASP A 1065 -27.97 16.72 -26.94
C ASP A 1065 -27.46 17.93 -26.16
N TRP A 1066 -27.03 17.71 -24.90
CA TRP A 1066 -26.33 18.72 -24.11
C TRP A 1066 -25.08 19.23 -24.86
N PHE A 1067 -24.26 18.33 -25.41
CA PHE A 1067 -23.10 18.70 -26.20
C PHE A 1067 -23.48 19.55 -27.43
N LYS A 1068 -24.45 19.08 -28.24
CA LYS A 1068 -24.87 19.77 -29.46
C LYS A 1068 -25.41 21.17 -29.16
N GLN A 1069 -26.17 21.33 -28.08
CA GLN A 1069 -26.70 22.61 -27.64
C GLN A 1069 -25.57 23.56 -27.21
N ALA A 1070 -24.64 23.09 -26.36
CA ALA A 1070 -23.50 23.88 -25.91
C ALA A 1070 -22.61 24.31 -27.10
N TYR A 1071 -22.30 23.37 -28.00
CA TYR A 1071 -21.49 23.63 -29.20
C TYR A 1071 -22.15 24.63 -30.15
N LYS A 1072 -23.46 24.49 -30.39
CA LYS A 1072 -24.23 25.39 -31.27
C LYS A 1072 -24.30 26.81 -30.70
N THR A 1073 -24.55 26.94 -29.40
CA THR A 1073 -24.72 28.24 -28.74
C THR A 1073 -23.40 29.00 -28.68
N LEU A 1074 -22.33 28.33 -28.28
CA LEU A 1074 -21.01 28.96 -28.15
C LEU A 1074 -20.35 29.22 -29.52
N GLY A 1075 -20.60 28.34 -30.50
CA GLY A 1075 -20.04 28.40 -31.84
C GLY A 1075 -18.59 27.90 -31.93
N LYS A 1076 -18.20 27.44 -33.12
CA LYS A 1076 -16.93 26.72 -33.37
C LYS A 1076 -15.67 27.43 -32.86
N LYS A 1077 -15.55 28.75 -33.09
CA LYS A 1077 -14.35 29.51 -32.71
C LYS A 1077 -14.17 29.59 -31.19
N ARG A 1078 -15.23 29.98 -30.48
CA ARG A 1078 -15.21 30.10 -29.01
C ARG A 1078 -15.12 28.74 -28.32
N TRP A 1079 -15.81 27.72 -28.86
CA TRP A 1079 -15.65 26.34 -28.39
C TRP A 1079 -14.20 25.88 -28.40
N ASN A 1080 -13.46 26.12 -29.49
CA ASN A 1080 -12.06 25.72 -29.57
C ASN A 1080 -11.18 26.43 -28.52
N SER A 1081 -11.49 27.68 -28.13
CA SER A 1081 -10.79 28.37 -27.04
C SER A 1081 -11.06 27.72 -25.68
N VAL A 1082 -12.31 27.35 -25.39
CA VAL A 1082 -12.69 26.64 -24.15
C VAL A 1082 -12.07 25.24 -24.14
N TYR A 1083 -12.15 24.51 -25.25
CA TYR A 1083 -11.55 23.19 -25.44
C TYR A 1083 -10.02 23.22 -25.18
N ALA A 1084 -9.32 24.28 -25.60
CA ALA A 1084 -7.89 24.43 -25.32
C ALA A 1084 -7.59 24.68 -23.82
N ALA A 1085 -8.50 25.30 -23.09
CA ALA A 1085 -8.41 25.51 -21.65
C ALA A 1085 -8.86 24.29 -20.82
N ALA A 1086 -9.68 23.39 -21.40
CA ALA A 1086 -10.26 22.21 -20.74
C ALA A 1086 -9.24 21.28 -20.07
N LYS A 1087 -7.96 21.32 -20.49
CA LYS A 1087 -6.83 20.62 -19.85
C LYS A 1087 -6.61 20.95 -18.36
N TYR A 1088 -7.26 21.99 -17.84
CA TYR A 1088 -7.18 22.40 -16.43
C TYR A 1088 -8.31 21.84 -15.54
N THR A 1089 -9.24 21.07 -16.10
CA THR A 1089 -10.36 20.43 -15.36
C THR A 1089 -9.97 19.11 -14.66
N ALA A 1090 -8.98 18.40 -15.18
CA ALA A 1090 -8.58 17.07 -14.73
C ALA A 1090 -7.10 16.76 -15.04
N ASP A 1091 -6.68 15.53 -14.77
CA ASP A 1091 -5.38 14.99 -15.19
C ASP A 1091 -5.37 14.64 -16.69
N SER A 1092 -4.28 14.04 -17.16
CA SER A 1092 -4.14 13.69 -18.58
C SER A 1092 -5.14 12.63 -19.05
N GLY A 1093 -5.56 11.69 -18.20
CA GLY A 1093 -6.52 10.64 -18.55
C GLY A 1093 -7.92 11.20 -18.70
N GLY A 1094 -8.39 11.91 -17.68
CA GLY A 1094 -9.68 12.59 -17.68
C GLY A 1094 -9.82 13.60 -18.82
N HIS A 1095 -8.78 14.41 -19.07
CA HIS A 1095 -8.80 15.34 -20.20
C HIS A 1095 -8.89 14.61 -21.55
N ARG A 1096 -8.09 13.54 -21.76
CA ARG A 1096 -8.07 12.79 -23.01
C ARG A 1096 -9.43 12.16 -23.30
N ARG A 1097 -10.11 11.65 -22.27
CA ARG A 1097 -11.48 11.13 -22.37
C ARG A 1097 -12.46 12.17 -22.91
N ALA A 1098 -12.52 13.36 -22.31
CA ALA A 1098 -13.41 14.41 -22.78
C ALA A 1098 -13.09 14.90 -24.19
N GLN A 1099 -11.79 14.91 -24.56
CA GLN A 1099 -11.38 15.20 -25.94
C GLN A 1099 -11.95 14.17 -26.92
N LEU A 1100 -11.80 12.86 -26.63
CA LEU A 1100 -12.32 11.79 -27.48
C LEU A 1100 -13.83 11.90 -27.69
N PHE A 1101 -14.59 12.18 -26.63
CA PHE A 1101 -16.04 12.40 -26.75
C PHE A 1101 -16.38 13.62 -27.61
N ALA A 1102 -15.75 14.77 -27.34
CA ALA A 1102 -16.00 15.99 -28.09
C ALA A 1102 -15.59 15.88 -29.57
N ASP A 1103 -14.47 15.23 -29.87
CA ASP A 1103 -13.97 15.06 -31.24
C ASP A 1103 -14.86 14.08 -32.03
N SER A 1104 -15.29 13.00 -31.39
CA SER A 1104 -16.24 12.03 -31.96
C SER A 1104 -17.56 12.72 -32.33
N MET A 1105 -18.14 13.52 -31.43
CA MET A 1105 -19.40 14.22 -31.67
C MET A 1105 -19.27 15.36 -32.70
N ARG A 1106 -18.06 15.83 -32.99
CA ARG A 1106 -17.76 16.78 -34.07
C ARG A 1106 -17.47 16.12 -35.41
N GLY A 1107 -17.42 14.78 -35.47
CA GLY A 1107 -17.04 14.04 -36.67
C GLY A 1107 -15.57 14.21 -37.07
N ILE A 1108 -14.69 14.47 -36.10
CA ILE A 1108 -13.24 14.56 -36.31
C ILE A 1108 -12.67 13.18 -35.98
N ASN A 1109 -12.38 12.36 -36.98
CA ASN A 1109 -11.76 11.04 -36.77
C ASN A 1109 -10.36 11.22 -36.13
N THR A 1110 -10.18 10.66 -34.93
CA THR A 1110 -8.92 10.62 -34.18
C THR A 1110 -8.04 9.43 -34.52
#